data_AF-G8T9V6-F1
#
_entry.id   AF-G8T9V6-F1
#
_cell.length_a   1.000
_cell.length_b   1.000
_cell.length_c   1.000
_cell.angle_alpha   90.00
_cell.angle_beta   90.00
_cell.angle_gamma   90.00
#
_symmetry.space_group_name_H-M   'P 1'
#
loop_
_entity.id
_entity.type
_entity.pdbx_description
1 polymer ?
#
loop_
_entity_poly.entity_id
_entity_poly.type
_entity_poly.pdbx_seq_one_letter_code
_entity_poly.pdbx_strand_id
1 'polypeptide(L)'
;MKTPDRKAIQQFLNRIITWRPRHRYTQIVYKWSKRLLLTVFIAIILFFALNWVFPVPDNIEYSTIITDSKGEVLHAFLTKDEKWRMKTELEEISPLLRKTIIEKEDKYFYRHPGINAMAIGRAFFKNIFRWKRTSGASTITMQVARALEPKRRTYFNKVVEMFRALQLEHKYTKNEILQLYLNLVPYGGNIEGVKSASILYFKKNPDHLSLAEITALSIIPNRPSSLVMGKHNDRIVQERNRWLQQFANDKVFTQKEIADALSEPLTATRGTVPQLIPHLAWKLKQQGGDIIKTNIELNTQLKTEKLVADYSRILTLKNIRNAAVIIIDNQTHNVITYVGSANFTDTIDAGQVNGAHAIRQPGSTLKPLLYGLCIDEGLMTPKAIITDVAVNYGGYAPENYDKQFNGYVTMEYALEHSLNIPAVKSLQSLGKDQFIDKLGACNFKQIKKDQRKLGLSLILGGCGATLEELTGMYTLFANEGRYVVPRYTQEAFHQPGEGQKILTPAATFMINEILSKVNRPDFPLNWQSTEHMPKIAWKTGTSYGRRDAWSIGYNKKYTVGIWTGNFSALGIPELSGANIATPLLFKIFNTIDYDSDQEWFTQPKDCDIRMVCSETGLPPGEHCGNTVTDYFIPLISSTQFCNNLQEVAISADEKFSYCKTCQPADGYKKKWYRTVTPDMQRYFEERHIVYEKIPPHNPNCERVFKDGGPAITSPRSGSEYYISKKHPEPLQLSCNVGNDVHKVYWYINNQFYKSDESHNRQFFMPEEGPVKISCTDDKGRNRDIWIRVKYVDL
;
A
#
# COMPACT_ATOMS: atom_id res chain seq x y z
N MET A 1 -37.62 34.86 -37.00
CA MET A 1 -37.38 35.97 -36.04
C MET A 1 -37.17 37.26 -36.82
N LYS A 2 -38.11 38.21 -36.78
CA LYS A 2 -37.94 39.55 -37.36
C LYS A 2 -36.99 40.36 -36.47
N THR A 3 -35.87 40.78 -37.03
CA THR A 3 -34.94 41.73 -36.39
C THR A 3 -35.67 43.04 -36.07
N PRO A 4 -35.57 43.57 -34.84
CA PRO A 4 -36.15 44.87 -34.54
C PRO A 4 -35.38 45.95 -35.31
N ASP A 5 -36.15 46.84 -35.94
CA ASP A 5 -35.67 47.92 -36.79
C ASP A 5 -34.69 48.83 -36.03
N ARG A 6 -33.40 48.77 -36.41
CA ARG A 6 -32.33 49.61 -35.84
C ARG A 6 -32.67 51.10 -35.89
N LYS A 7 -33.43 51.55 -36.91
CA LYS A 7 -33.86 52.96 -37.00
C LYS A 7 -34.89 53.32 -35.95
N ALA A 8 -35.80 52.40 -35.59
CA ALA A 8 -36.79 52.62 -34.55
C ALA A 8 -36.14 52.72 -33.16
N ILE A 9 -35.14 51.86 -32.87
CA ILE A 9 -34.36 51.93 -31.62
C ILE A 9 -33.55 53.24 -31.56
N GLN A 10 -32.95 53.65 -32.67
CA GLN A 10 -32.13 54.86 -32.73
C GLN A 10 -32.97 56.15 -32.67
N GLN A 11 -34.16 56.17 -33.26
CA GLN A 11 -35.13 57.27 -33.08
C GLN A 11 -35.70 57.32 -31.66
N PHE A 12 -35.93 56.18 -31.03
CA PHE A 12 -36.39 56.11 -29.63
C PHE A 12 -35.31 56.59 -28.65
N LEU A 13 -34.05 56.17 -28.84
CA LEU A 13 -32.91 56.65 -28.06
C LEU A 13 -32.67 58.15 -28.27
N ASN A 14 -32.74 58.65 -29.51
CA ASN A 14 -32.62 60.08 -29.78
C ASN A 14 -33.75 60.88 -29.13
N ARG A 15 -35.00 60.39 -29.12
CA ARG A 15 -36.12 61.04 -28.41
C ARG A 15 -35.90 61.13 -26.90
N ILE A 16 -35.29 60.13 -26.28
CA ILE A 16 -34.95 60.13 -24.85
C ILE A 16 -33.79 61.10 -24.56
N ILE A 17 -32.79 61.16 -25.44
CA ILE A 17 -31.60 62.02 -25.28
C ILE A 17 -31.95 63.51 -25.50
N THR A 18 -32.89 63.82 -26.40
CA THR A 18 -33.30 65.21 -26.73
C THR A 18 -34.53 65.71 -25.97
N TRP A 19 -35.18 64.88 -25.14
CA TRP A 19 -36.33 65.31 -24.34
C TRP A 19 -35.89 66.37 -23.31
N ARG A 20 -36.32 67.62 -23.54
CA ARG A 20 -36.15 68.73 -22.60
C ARG A 20 -37.49 69.04 -21.94
N PRO A 21 -37.57 69.04 -20.60
CA PRO A 21 -38.82 69.37 -19.92
C PRO A 21 -39.22 70.84 -20.16
N ARG A 22 -40.51 71.10 -20.43
CA ARG A 22 -41.05 72.44 -20.72
C ARG A 22 -41.35 73.29 -19.46
N HIS A 23 -41.32 72.72 -18.25
CA HIS A 23 -41.54 73.45 -17.00
C HIS A 23 -40.24 73.62 -16.18
N ARG A 24 -40.09 74.76 -15.50
CA ARG A 24 -38.89 75.12 -14.71
C ARG A 24 -38.53 74.07 -13.65
N TYR A 25 -39.54 73.49 -12.99
CA TYR A 25 -39.36 72.41 -12.00
C TYR A 25 -38.82 71.12 -12.62
N THR A 26 -39.32 70.73 -13.79
CA THR A 26 -38.89 69.48 -14.45
C THR A 26 -37.49 69.60 -15.07
N GLN A 27 -37.06 70.80 -15.49
CA GLN A 27 -35.67 71.05 -15.91
C GLN A 27 -34.66 70.99 -14.76
N ILE A 28 -35.04 71.44 -13.57
CA ILE A 28 -34.21 71.32 -12.36
C ILE A 28 -34.05 69.83 -12.04
N VAL A 29 -35.16 69.08 -11.91
CA VAL A 29 -35.14 67.63 -11.63
C VAL A 29 -34.32 66.86 -12.68
N TYR A 30 -34.42 67.21 -13.97
CA TYR A 30 -33.62 66.60 -15.05
C TYR A 30 -32.12 66.93 -14.98
N LYS A 31 -31.74 68.15 -14.62
CA LYS A 31 -30.32 68.51 -14.40
C LYS A 31 -29.74 67.80 -13.18
N TRP A 32 -30.51 67.69 -12.10
CA TRP A 32 -30.11 66.95 -10.90
C TRP A 32 -30.00 65.45 -11.18
N SER A 33 -30.92 64.86 -11.96
CA SER A 33 -30.84 63.44 -12.33
C SER A 33 -29.65 63.13 -13.27
N LYS A 34 -29.35 64.00 -14.24
CA LYS A 34 -28.13 63.85 -15.08
C LYS A 34 -26.84 63.96 -14.28
N ARG A 35 -26.77 64.92 -13.33
CA ARG A 35 -25.62 65.07 -12.44
C ARG A 35 -25.45 63.84 -11.55
N LEU A 36 -26.55 63.34 -10.98
CA LEU A 36 -26.57 62.12 -10.17
C LEU A 36 -26.08 60.91 -10.96
N LEU A 37 -26.59 60.71 -12.19
CA LEU A 37 -26.16 59.63 -13.07
C LEU A 37 -24.67 59.71 -13.41
N LEU A 38 -24.15 60.91 -13.72
CA LEU A 38 -22.73 61.11 -13.99
C LEU A 38 -21.87 60.83 -12.75
N THR A 39 -22.28 61.29 -11.57
CA THR A 39 -21.56 60.99 -10.32
C THR A 39 -21.55 59.50 -9.98
N VAL A 40 -22.67 58.80 -10.20
CA VAL A 40 -22.75 57.34 -10.02
C VAL A 40 -21.82 56.63 -11.01
N PHE A 41 -21.82 57.06 -12.28
CA PHE A 41 -20.95 56.49 -13.30
C PHE A 41 -19.45 56.69 -12.97
N ILE A 42 -19.06 57.89 -12.55
CA ILE A 42 -17.69 58.17 -12.10
C ILE A 42 -17.35 57.33 -10.86
N ALA A 43 -18.25 57.20 -9.90
CA ALA A 43 -18.04 56.38 -8.71
C ALA A 43 -17.86 54.89 -9.06
N ILE A 44 -18.60 54.37 -10.05
CA ILE A 44 -18.45 53.00 -10.54
C ILE A 44 -17.07 52.83 -11.21
N ILE A 45 -16.66 53.74 -12.10
CA ILE A 45 -15.33 53.69 -12.73
C ILE A 45 -14.23 53.76 -11.66
N LEU A 46 -14.36 54.67 -10.70
CA LEU A 46 -13.41 54.81 -9.61
C LEU A 46 -13.35 53.54 -8.75
N PHE A 47 -14.48 52.90 -8.48
CA PHE A 47 -14.53 51.62 -7.77
C PHE A 47 -13.76 50.53 -8.52
N PHE A 48 -13.98 50.38 -9.83
CA PHE A 48 -13.27 49.37 -10.63
C PHE A 48 -11.77 49.67 -10.76
N ALA A 49 -11.40 50.94 -10.91
CA ALA A 49 -10.00 51.35 -10.93
C ALA A 49 -9.31 51.06 -9.58
N LEU A 50 -9.94 51.41 -8.45
CA LEU A 50 -9.43 51.10 -7.12
C LEU A 50 -9.41 49.59 -6.84
N ASN A 51 -10.39 48.83 -7.35
CA ASN A 51 -10.42 47.38 -7.22
C ASN A 51 -9.26 46.70 -7.96
N TRP A 52 -8.88 47.25 -9.12
CA TRP A 52 -7.73 46.77 -9.89
C TRP A 52 -6.40 47.10 -9.21
N VAL A 53 -6.25 48.32 -8.65
CA VAL A 53 -5.03 48.74 -7.94
C VAL A 53 -4.90 48.04 -6.58
N PHE A 54 -6.02 47.82 -5.88
CA PHE A 54 -6.05 47.20 -4.56
C PHE A 54 -6.96 45.96 -4.58
N PRO A 55 -6.49 44.83 -5.14
CA PRO A 55 -7.27 43.60 -5.15
C PRO A 55 -7.60 43.11 -3.73
N VAL A 56 -8.64 42.29 -3.62
CA VAL A 56 -9.01 41.67 -2.34
C VAL A 56 -7.94 40.65 -1.95
N PRO A 57 -7.43 40.68 -0.70
CA PRO A 57 -6.51 39.66 -0.20
C PRO A 57 -7.29 38.41 0.22
N ASP A 58 -7.72 37.59 -0.74
CA ASP A 58 -8.56 36.40 -0.51
C ASP A 58 -7.80 35.07 -0.47
N ASN A 59 -6.46 35.12 -0.40
CA ASN A 59 -5.64 33.92 -0.25
C ASN A 59 -5.66 33.46 1.21
N ILE A 60 -6.56 32.53 1.52
CA ILE A 60 -6.74 31.98 2.86
C ILE A 60 -6.00 30.66 2.97
N GLU A 61 -5.10 30.58 3.95
CA GLU A 61 -4.46 29.33 4.31
C GLU A 61 -5.36 28.54 5.28
N TYR A 62 -5.77 27.33 4.88
CA TYR A 62 -6.56 26.43 5.71
C TYR A 62 -5.69 25.36 6.37
N SER A 63 -6.19 24.82 7.48
CA SER A 63 -5.68 23.60 8.08
C SER A 63 -5.91 22.42 7.12
N THR A 64 -4.89 21.61 6.86
CA THR A 64 -5.07 20.32 6.21
C THR A 64 -5.83 19.40 7.16
N ILE A 65 -7.02 18.97 6.77
CA ILE A 65 -7.83 17.97 7.47
C ILE A 65 -7.83 16.65 6.70
N ILE A 66 -7.85 15.55 7.45
CA ILE A 66 -7.89 14.20 6.92
C ILE A 66 -9.15 13.55 7.48
N THR A 67 -10.00 13.07 6.58
CA THR A 67 -11.28 12.47 6.96
C THR A 67 -11.34 11.00 6.60
N ASP A 68 -12.20 10.26 7.29
CA ASP A 68 -12.54 8.89 6.95
C ASP A 68 -13.40 8.82 5.68
N SER A 69 -13.84 7.62 5.32
CA SER A 69 -14.68 7.39 4.15
C SER A 69 -16.07 8.03 4.23
N LYS A 70 -16.50 8.48 5.41
CA LYS A 70 -17.80 9.10 5.69
C LYS A 70 -17.71 10.61 5.97
N GLY A 71 -16.51 11.19 5.96
CA GLY A 71 -16.27 12.62 6.20
C GLY A 71 -16.03 12.98 7.68
N GLU A 72 -15.86 12.01 8.57
CA GLU A 72 -15.46 12.27 9.96
C GLU A 72 -13.97 12.64 10.04
N VAL A 73 -13.62 13.67 10.81
CA VAL A 73 -12.24 14.14 10.95
C VAL A 73 -11.40 13.12 11.74
N LEU A 74 -10.41 12.52 11.07
CA LEU A 74 -9.44 11.58 11.66
C LEU A 74 -8.19 12.28 12.20
N HIS A 75 -7.73 13.30 11.48
CA HIS A 75 -6.52 14.06 11.80
C HIS A 75 -6.63 15.49 11.25
N ALA A 76 -5.95 16.44 11.87
CA ALA A 76 -5.74 17.75 11.25
C ALA A 76 -4.41 18.38 11.64
N PHE A 77 -3.93 19.29 10.80
CA PHE A 77 -2.70 20.03 11.01
C PHE A 77 -2.97 21.53 11.20
N LEU A 78 -2.17 22.17 12.04
CA LEU A 78 -2.18 23.62 12.18
C LEU A 78 -1.72 24.28 10.87
N THR A 79 -2.26 25.46 10.61
CA THR A 79 -1.73 26.40 9.61
C THR A 79 -0.37 26.95 10.07
N LYS A 80 0.37 27.59 9.16
CA LYS A 80 1.67 28.22 9.48
C LYS A 80 1.58 29.30 10.57
N ASP A 81 0.44 29.99 10.68
CA ASP A 81 0.15 30.96 11.74
C ASP A 81 -0.41 30.31 13.03
N GLU A 82 -0.21 28.99 13.19
CA GLU A 82 -0.58 28.18 14.35
C GLU A 82 -2.08 28.18 14.67
N LYS A 83 -2.94 28.35 13.65
CA LYS A 83 -4.39 28.33 13.79
C LYS A 83 -4.99 26.98 13.41
N TRP A 84 -6.05 26.64 14.13
CA TRP A 84 -7.04 25.66 13.68
C TRP A 84 -8.02 26.40 12.79
N ARG A 85 -7.84 26.28 11.47
CA ARG A 85 -8.69 26.89 10.44
C ARG A 85 -9.15 25.80 9.48
N MET A 86 -9.99 24.90 9.98
CA MET A 86 -10.55 23.80 9.19
C MET A 86 -11.60 24.34 8.23
N LYS A 87 -11.39 24.09 6.93
CA LYS A 87 -12.30 24.52 5.88
C LYS A 87 -13.64 23.80 6.02
N THR A 88 -14.70 24.59 6.17
CA THR A 88 -16.09 24.14 6.13
C THR A 88 -16.55 24.18 4.68
N GLU A 89 -16.91 23.04 4.11
CA GLU A 89 -17.47 22.96 2.75
C GLU A 89 -18.90 23.50 2.72
N LEU A 90 -19.38 23.95 1.56
CA LEU A 90 -20.75 24.49 1.44
C LEU A 90 -21.82 23.46 1.83
N GLU A 91 -21.56 22.18 1.55
CA GLU A 91 -22.42 21.04 1.86
C GLU A 91 -22.55 20.80 3.37
N GLU A 92 -21.52 21.15 4.14
CA GLU A 92 -21.51 21.04 5.62
C GLU A 92 -22.29 22.17 6.31
N ILE A 93 -22.66 23.23 5.56
CA ILE A 93 -23.44 24.35 6.10
C ILE A 93 -24.92 23.99 6.07
N SER A 94 -25.38 23.33 7.14
CA SER A 94 -26.77 22.92 7.28
C SER A 94 -27.74 24.11 7.14
N PRO A 95 -28.98 23.90 6.65
CA PRO A 95 -29.99 24.95 6.62
C PRO A 95 -30.22 25.61 7.99
N LEU A 96 -30.15 24.82 9.07
CA LEU A 96 -30.25 25.30 10.44
C LEU A 96 -29.09 26.24 10.78
N LEU A 97 -27.84 25.82 10.53
CA LEU A 97 -26.65 26.64 10.80
C LEU A 97 -26.71 27.97 10.06
N ARG A 98 -26.98 27.93 8.75
CA ARG A 98 -27.11 29.13 7.91
C ARG A 98 -28.20 30.06 8.42
N LYS A 99 -29.39 29.53 8.73
CA LYS A 99 -30.53 30.34 9.18
C LYS A 99 -30.24 31.03 10.51
N THR A 100 -29.73 30.29 11.49
CA THR A 100 -29.41 30.84 12.83
C THR A 100 -28.34 31.93 12.75
N ILE A 101 -27.26 31.70 11.98
CA ILE A 101 -26.17 32.67 11.85
C ILE A 101 -26.64 33.94 11.14
N ILE A 102 -27.39 33.82 10.05
CA ILE A 102 -27.90 34.97 9.30
C ILE A 102 -28.87 35.79 10.15
N GLU A 103 -29.85 35.16 10.81
CA GLU A 103 -30.83 35.88 11.62
C GLU A 103 -30.19 36.62 12.80
N LYS A 104 -29.12 36.06 13.37
CA LYS A 104 -28.39 36.67 14.49
C LYS A 104 -27.44 37.77 14.04
N GLU A 105 -26.65 37.55 13.00
CA GLU A 105 -25.57 38.46 12.57
C GLU A 105 -26.04 39.52 11.57
N ASP A 106 -26.86 39.12 10.59
CA ASP A 106 -27.21 39.97 9.46
C ASP A 106 -28.53 39.54 8.78
N LYS A 107 -29.66 39.85 9.43
CA LYS A 107 -31.02 39.48 8.97
C LYS A 107 -31.33 39.86 7.52
N TYR A 108 -30.66 40.87 6.97
CA TYR A 108 -30.87 41.35 5.60
C TYR A 108 -29.74 40.93 4.64
N PHE A 109 -28.92 39.95 5.02
CA PHE A 109 -27.72 39.53 4.29
C PHE A 109 -27.93 39.36 2.77
N TYR A 110 -29.01 38.70 2.37
CA TYR A 110 -29.33 38.47 0.95
C TYR A 110 -29.89 39.70 0.22
N ARG A 111 -30.25 40.77 0.92
CA ARG A 111 -30.95 41.94 0.38
C ARG A 111 -30.08 43.18 0.19
N HIS A 112 -28.82 43.15 0.63
CA HIS A 112 -27.88 44.26 0.46
C HIS A 112 -26.58 43.82 -0.22
N PRO A 113 -25.88 44.71 -0.94
CA PRO A 113 -24.58 44.42 -1.56
C PRO A 113 -23.45 44.60 -0.54
N GLY A 114 -23.38 43.75 0.48
CA GLY A 114 -22.34 43.78 1.51
C GLY A 114 -22.41 44.92 2.54
N ILE A 115 -23.10 46.03 2.25
CA ILE A 115 -23.30 47.14 3.18
C ILE A 115 -24.79 47.39 3.36
N ASN A 116 -25.26 47.37 4.62
CA ASN A 116 -26.64 47.72 4.94
C ASN A 116 -26.77 49.22 5.27
N ALA A 117 -27.10 50.03 4.27
CA ALA A 117 -27.27 51.48 4.41
C ALA A 117 -28.31 51.86 5.47
N MET A 118 -29.41 51.10 5.57
CA MET A 118 -30.45 51.33 6.58
C MET A 118 -29.94 51.04 8.00
N ALA A 119 -29.10 50.01 8.18
CA ALA A 119 -28.47 49.71 9.47
C ALA A 119 -27.42 50.75 9.86
N ILE A 120 -26.61 51.23 8.91
CA ILE A 120 -25.64 52.31 9.13
C ILE A 120 -26.34 53.60 9.53
N GLY A 121 -27.38 54.01 8.79
CA GLY A 121 -28.17 55.20 9.10
C GLY A 121 -28.79 55.12 10.50
N ARG A 122 -29.44 53.99 10.84
CA ARG A 122 -29.99 53.77 12.19
C ARG A 122 -28.94 53.87 13.29
N ALA A 123 -27.79 53.23 13.08
CA ALA A 123 -26.69 53.24 14.05
C ALA A 123 -26.10 54.65 14.22
N PHE A 124 -25.95 55.40 13.13
CA PHE A 124 -25.50 56.80 13.14
C PHE A 124 -26.44 57.69 13.97
N PHE A 125 -27.75 57.65 13.68
CA PHE A 125 -28.74 58.39 14.48
C PHE A 125 -28.72 57.97 15.96
N LYS A 126 -28.67 56.67 16.25
CA LYS A 126 -28.66 56.17 17.63
C LYS A 126 -27.39 56.55 18.40
N ASN A 127 -26.23 56.61 17.74
CA ASN A 127 -24.98 57.03 18.36
C ASN A 127 -24.97 58.52 18.72
N ILE A 128 -25.54 59.36 17.87
CA ILE A 128 -25.63 60.81 18.10
C ILE A 128 -26.61 61.12 19.24
N PHE A 129 -27.77 60.46 19.27
CA PHE A 129 -28.81 60.74 20.26
C PHE A 129 -28.60 60.04 21.62
N ARG A 130 -27.89 58.89 21.69
CA ARG A 130 -27.72 58.11 22.94
C ARG A 130 -26.31 58.12 23.54
N TRP A 131 -25.35 58.87 22.96
CA TRP A 131 -23.96 59.00 23.43
C TRP A 131 -23.26 57.66 23.77
N LYS A 132 -23.73 56.55 23.19
CA LYS A 132 -23.18 55.20 23.35
C LYS A 132 -22.93 54.61 21.98
N ARG A 133 -21.72 54.09 21.76
CA ARG A 133 -21.35 53.38 20.53
C ARG A 133 -22.19 52.12 20.41
N THR A 134 -23.10 52.08 19.44
CA THR A 134 -23.96 50.91 19.21
C THR A 134 -23.29 49.88 18.30
N SER A 135 -23.32 48.62 18.73
CA SER A 135 -22.98 47.46 17.91
C SER A 135 -24.20 47.13 17.02
N GLY A 136 -24.07 47.28 15.70
CA GLY A 136 -25.18 46.93 14.79
C GLY A 136 -25.06 47.38 13.34
N ALA A 137 -24.00 48.11 12.98
CA ALA A 137 -23.77 48.57 11.60
C ALA A 137 -22.89 47.63 10.74
N SER A 138 -22.37 46.54 11.29
CA SER A 138 -21.48 45.61 10.55
C SER A 138 -22.29 44.45 10.00
N THR A 139 -22.18 44.20 8.70
CA THR A 139 -22.77 43.06 7.98
C THR A 139 -21.82 41.86 8.01
N ILE A 140 -22.29 40.67 7.66
CA ILE A 140 -21.45 39.47 7.52
C ILE A 140 -20.27 39.74 6.56
N THR A 141 -20.54 40.33 5.40
CA THR A 141 -19.51 40.66 4.40
C THR A 141 -18.44 41.60 4.93
N MET A 142 -18.81 42.61 5.73
CA MET A 142 -17.84 43.50 6.37
C MET A 142 -17.02 42.78 7.45
N GLN A 143 -17.61 41.79 8.12
CA GLN A 143 -16.88 40.95 9.07
C GLN A 143 -15.87 40.04 8.37
N VAL A 144 -16.19 39.50 7.18
CA VAL A 144 -15.25 38.77 6.32
C VAL A 144 -14.09 39.68 5.90
N ALA A 145 -14.39 40.87 5.37
CA ALA A 145 -13.37 41.84 4.96
C ALA A 145 -12.39 42.16 6.10
N ARG A 146 -12.92 42.32 7.32
CA ARG A 146 -12.13 42.57 8.53
C ARG A 146 -11.27 41.37 8.93
N ALA A 147 -11.75 40.15 8.73
CA ALA A 147 -11.02 38.93 9.08
C ALA A 147 -9.87 38.65 8.09
N LEU A 148 -10.09 38.94 6.80
CA LEU A 148 -9.06 38.84 5.76
C LEU A 148 -7.95 39.89 5.91
N GLU A 149 -8.30 41.10 6.34
CA GLU A 149 -7.34 42.19 6.50
C GLU A 149 -7.46 42.83 7.90
N PRO A 150 -6.94 42.18 8.96
CA PRO A 150 -7.07 42.66 10.34
C PRO A 150 -6.40 44.04 10.53
N LYS A 151 -7.19 45.04 10.93
CA LYS A 151 -6.71 46.41 11.20
C LYS A 151 -7.26 46.97 12.52
N ARG A 152 -6.61 48.02 13.03
CA ARG A 152 -7.07 48.75 14.24
C ARG A 152 -8.48 49.33 14.05
N ARG A 153 -9.28 49.39 15.12
CA ARG A 153 -10.69 49.82 15.08
C ARG A 153 -10.86 51.35 14.96
N THR A 154 -10.58 51.90 13.78
CA THR A 154 -10.76 53.33 13.46
C THR A 154 -11.92 53.55 12.47
N TYR A 155 -12.46 54.77 12.39
CA TYR A 155 -13.47 55.10 11.38
C TYR A 155 -12.93 54.95 9.95
N PHE A 156 -11.66 55.30 9.73
CA PHE A 156 -10.99 55.12 8.43
C PHE A 156 -10.95 53.64 8.01
N ASN A 157 -10.51 52.75 8.91
CA ASN A 157 -10.49 51.32 8.62
C ASN A 157 -11.90 50.75 8.43
N LYS A 158 -12.93 51.38 9.01
CA LYS A 158 -14.32 51.02 8.75
C LYS A 158 -14.76 51.32 7.31
N VAL A 159 -14.29 52.41 6.73
CA VAL A 159 -14.51 52.74 5.30
C VAL A 159 -13.75 51.74 4.41
N VAL A 160 -12.54 51.34 4.81
CA VAL A 160 -11.80 50.27 4.12
C VAL A 160 -12.56 48.95 4.19
N GLU A 161 -13.12 48.56 5.35
CA GLU A 161 -13.97 47.36 5.49
C GLU A 161 -15.20 47.44 4.56
N MET A 162 -15.83 48.60 4.41
CA MET A 162 -16.96 48.82 3.50
C MET A 162 -16.56 48.65 2.04
N PHE A 163 -15.44 49.25 1.62
CA PHE A 163 -14.91 49.10 0.27
C PHE A 163 -14.59 47.63 -0.04
N ARG A 164 -13.86 46.96 0.87
CA ARG A 164 -13.53 45.53 0.77
C ARG A 164 -14.78 44.65 0.73
N ALA A 165 -15.83 44.98 1.47
CA ALA A 165 -17.10 44.26 1.43
C ALA A 165 -17.75 44.35 0.04
N LEU A 166 -17.74 45.51 -0.61
CA LEU A 166 -18.25 45.66 -1.98
C LEU A 166 -17.40 44.86 -2.99
N GLN A 167 -16.08 44.80 -2.81
CA GLN A 167 -15.22 43.97 -3.66
C GLN A 167 -15.51 42.48 -3.49
N LEU A 168 -15.75 42.02 -2.25
CA LEU A 168 -16.13 40.62 -1.98
C LEU A 168 -17.47 40.26 -2.63
N GLU A 169 -18.47 41.14 -2.56
CA GLU A 169 -19.79 40.94 -3.20
C GLU A 169 -19.74 40.96 -4.73
N HIS A 170 -18.72 41.61 -5.29
CA HIS A 170 -18.47 41.56 -6.72
C HIS A 170 -17.80 40.25 -7.14
N LYS A 171 -16.90 39.70 -6.31
CA LYS A 171 -16.10 38.50 -6.61
C LYS A 171 -16.80 37.19 -6.26
N TYR A 172 -17.60 37.17 -5.20
CA TYR A 172 -18.18 35.96 -4.61
C TYR A 172 -19.70 36.03 -4.51
N THR A 173 -20.33 34.87 -4.61
CA THR A 173 -21.75 34.69 -4.28
C THR A 173 -22.01 34.83 -2.78
N LYS A 174 -23.26 35.08 -2.40
CA LYS A 174 -23.66 35.17 -0.98
C LYS A 174 -23.35 33.90 -0.18
N ASN A 175 -23.48 32.73 -0.81
CA ASN A 175 -23.17 31.46 -0.15
C ASN A 175 -21.66 31.33 0.11
N GLU A 176 -20.82 31.71 -0.85
CA GLU A 176 -19.36 31.73 -0.68
C GLU A 176 -18.93 32.76 0.37
N ILE A 177 -19.55 33.95 0.41
CA ILE A 177 -19.26 34.96 1.46
C ILE A 177 -19.64 34.43 2.84
N LEU A 178 -20.78 33.73 2.96
CA LEU A 178 -21.17 33.10 4.21
C LEU A 178 -20.19 31.98 4.59
N GLN A 179 -19.72 31.19 3.64
CA GLN A 179 -18.70 30.17 3.87
C GLN A 179 -17.39 30.80 4.35
N LEU A 180 -16.92 31.87 3.70
CA LEU A 180 -15.74 32.64 4.13
C LEU A 180 -15.91 33.17 5.55
N TYR A 181 -17.08 33.70 5.89
CA TYR A 181 -17.39 34.14 7.24
C TYR A 181 -17.29 32.98 8.24
N LEU A 182 -17.96 31.87 7.96
CA LEU A 182 -17.96 30.69 8.81
C LEU A 182 -16.57 30.04 8.91
N ASN A 183 -15.66 30.30 7.99
CA ASN A 183 -14.30 29.78 7.99
C ASN A 183 -13.29 30.66 8.75
N LEU A 184 -13.56 31.97 8.85
CA LEU A 184 -12.60 32.95 9.39
C LEU A 184 -13.00 33.50 10.76
N VAL A 185 -14.23 33.24 11.19
CA VAL A 185 -14.76 33.84 12.41
C VAL A 185 -14.04 33.25 13.65
N PRO A 186 -13.56 34.09 14.59
CA PRO A 186 -12.76 33.63 15.72
C PRO A 186 -13.63 33.05 16.84
N TYR A 187 -13.22 31.91 17.38
CA TYR A 187 -13.90 31.23 18.49
C TYR A 187 -13.09 31.20 19.81
N GLY A 188 -11.94 31.88 19.83
CA GLY A 188 -11.08 32.01 21.01
C GLY A 188 -9.78 31.22 20.88
N GLY A 189 -8.71 31.73 21.49
CA GLY A 189 -7.37 31.15 21.36
C GLY A 189 -6.91 31.11 19.91
N ASN A 190 -6.50 29.92 19.45
CA ASN A 190 -6.06 29.68 18.08
C ASN A 190 -7.15 29.04 17.18
N ILE A 191 -8.43 29.13 17.56
CA ILE A 191 -9.54 28.49 16.84
C ILE A 191 -10.25 29.51 15.96
N GLU A 192 -10.26 29.26 14.66
CA GLU A 192 -10.96 30.04 13.64
C GLU A 192 -11.83 29.12 12.80
N GLY A 193 -13.06 29.59 12.56
CA GLY A 193 -14.03 28.88 11.76
C GLY A 193 -14.90 27.87 12.53
N VAL A 194 -16.12 27.69 12.04
CA VAL A 194 -17.19 26.94 12.69
C VAL A 194 -16.86 25.46 12.75
N LYS A 195 -16.25 24.88 11.71
CA LYS A 195 -15.80 23.48 11.74
C LYS A 195 -14.74 23.23 12.80
N SER A 196 -13.72 24.07 12.89
CA SER A 196 -12.72 23.99 13.95
C SER A 196 -13.37 24.05 15.34
N ALA A 197 -14.30 24.98 15.54
CA ALA A 197 -15.00 25.13 16.82
C ALA A 197 -15.93 23.95 17.13
N SER A 198 -16.66 23.47 16.12
CA SER A 198 -17.58 22.32 16.23
C SER A 198 -16.83 21.05 16.66
N ILE A 199 -15.72 20.76 15.99
CA ILE A 199 -14.88 19.59 16.28
C ILE A 199 -14.21 19.73 17.64
N LEU A 200 -13.62 20.90 17.95
CA LEU A 200 -12.86 21.09 19.18
C LEU A 200 -13.73 21.24 20.43
N TYR A 201 -14.94 21.80 20.32
CA TYR A 201 -15.81 22.03 21.48
C TYR A 201 -16.89 20.97 21.67
N PHE A 202 -17.41 20.41 20.58
CA PHE A 202 -18.55 19.48 20.60
C PHE A 202 -18.22 18.10 20.04
N LYS A 203 -17.05 17.91 19.41
CA LYS A 203 -16.66 16.67 18.71
C LYS A 203 -17.67 16.24 17.65
N LYS A 204 -18.26 17.21 16.94
CA LYS A 204 -19.27 17.01 15.90
C LYS A 204 -18.89 17.75 14.63
N ASN A 205 -19.33 17.23 13.48
CA ASN A 205 -19.31 18.01 12.24
C ASN A 205 -20.35 19.15 12.30
N PRO A 206 -20.16 20.26 11.56
CA PRO A 206 -21.04 21.44 11.62
C PRO A 206 -22.51 21.17 11.29
N ASP A 207 -22.77 20.16 10.46
CA ASP A 207 -24.10 19.72 10.03
C ASP A 207 -24.86 18.92 11.09
N HIS A 208 -24.15 18.34 12.07
CA HIS A 208 -24.72 17.61 13.21
C HIS A 208 -24.94 18.48 14.46
N LEU A 209 -24.68 19.79 14.40
CA LEU A 209 -24.87 20.69 15.53
C LEU A 209 -26.35 20.96 15.81
N SER A 210 -26.72 20.96 17.08
CA SER A 210 -28.07 21.34 17.54
C SER A 210 -28.31 22.86 17.41
N LEU A 211 -29.57 23.29 17.48
CA LEU A 211 -29.91 24.71 17.52
C LEU A 211 -29.25 25.42 18.73
N ALA A 212 -29.17 24.74 19.89
CA ALA A 212 -28.55 25.30 21.09
C ALA A 212 -27.04 25.50 20.90
N GLU A 213 -26.35 24.52 20.30
CA GLU A 213 -24.92 24.56 20.01
C GLU A 213 -24.60 25.64 18.97
N ILE A 214 -25.36 25.69 17.86
CA ILE A 214 -25.22 26.72 16.82
C ILE A 214 -25.43 28.11 17.40
N THR A 215 -26.46 28.29 18.24
CA THR A 215 -26.74 29.58 18.87
C THR A 215 -25.58 29.98 19.80
N ALA A 216 -25.04 29.05 20.59
CA ALA A 216 -23.89 29.31 21.43
C ALA A 216 -22.65 29.72 20.60
N LEU A 217 -22.35 28.99 19.52
CA LEU A 217 -21.27 29.33 18.60
C LEU A 217 -21.49 30.71 17.94
N SER A 218 -22.72 31.07 17.58
CA SER A 218 -22.99 32.38 16.98
C SER A 218 -22.61 33.56 17.88
N ILE A 219 -22.59 33.38 19.21
CA ILE A 219 -22.40 34.48 20.17
C ILE A 219 -20.91 34.75 20.42
N ILE A 220 -20.07 33.71 20.42
CA ILE A 220 -18.63 33.79 20.74
C ILE A 220 -17.87 34.81 19.87
N PRO A 221 -18.05 34.86 18.53
CA PRO A 221 -17.35 35.79 17.64
C PRO A 221 -17.38 37.26 18.04
N ASN A 222 -18.44 37.70 18.71
CA ASN A 222 -18.59 39.08 19.14
C ASN A 222 -17.65 39.43 20.31
N ARG A 223 -17.30 38.44 21.13
CA ARG A 223 -16.49 38.62 22.34
C ARG A 223 -15.58 37.40 22.60
N PRO A 224 -14.70 37.03 21.66
CA PRO A 224 -13.96 35.76 21.69
C PRO A 224 -12.99 35.65 22.87
N SER A 225 -12.54 36.79 23.43
CA SER A 225 -11.67 36.82 24.62
C SER A 225 -12.43 36.70 25.94
N SER A 226 -13.70 37.12 26.00
CA SER A 226 -14.48 37.09 27.26
C SER A 226 -15.49 35.94 27.33
N LEU A 227 -15.92 35.41 26.18
CA LEU A 227 -16.80 34.25 26.08
C LEU A 227 -15.98 33.03 25.59
N VAL A 228 -15.12 32.54 26.47
CA VAL A 228 -14.27 31.39 26.20
C VAL A 228 -15.03 30.10 26.53
N MET A 229 -15.35 29.33 25.51
CA MET A 229 -16.05 28.06 25.63
C MET A 229 -15.21 27.05 26.45
N GLY A 230 -15.83 26.38 27.41
CA GLY A 230 -15.18 25.45 28.35
C GLY A 230 -14.63 26.07 29.64
N LYS A 231 -14.68 27.40 29.82
CA LYS A 231 -14.28 28.07 31.09
C LYS A 231 -15.44 28.75 31.81
N HIS A 232 -16.25 29.52 31.07
CA HIS A 232 -17.35 30.32 31.63
C HIS A 232 -18.67 29.98 30.95
N ASN A 233 -19.04 28.69 30.99
CA ASN A 233 -20.20 28.17 30.27
C ASN A 233 -21.51 28.82 30.73
N ASP A 234 -21.66 29.18 32.02
CA ASP A 234 -22.88 29.82 32.53
C ASP A 234 -23.20 31.14 31.81
N ARG A 235 -22.17 31.96 31.53
CA ARG A 235 -22.34 33.22 30.78
C ARG A 235 -22.75 32.95 29.33
N ILE A 236 -22.20 31.90 28.72
CA ILE A 236 -22.56 31.49 27.36
C ILE A 236 -24.00 30.99 27.34
N VAL A 237 -24.42 30.19 28.34
CA VAL A 237 -25.80 29.70 28.48
C VAL A 237 -26.78 30.85 28.65
N GLN A 238 -26.46 31.84 29.49
CA GLN A 238 -27.31 33.03 29.67
C GLN A 238 -27.50 33.80 28.35
N GLU A 239 -26.41 34.09 27.62
CA GLU A 239 -26.50 34.78 26.34
C GLU A 239 -27.17 33.92 25.26
N ARG A 240 -26.91 32.60 25.24
CA ARG A 240 -27.58 31.64 24.35
C ARG A 240 -29.09 31.66 24.57
N ASN A 241 -29.53 31.53 25.81
CA ASN A 241 -30.96 31.49 26.15
C ASN A 241 -31.64 32.83 25.84
N ARG A 242 -30.93 33.95 26.04
CA ARG A 242 -31.42 35.27 25.61
C ARG A 242 -31.64 35.33 24.09
N TRP A 243 -30.71 34.82 23.29
CA TRP A 243 -30.87 34.78 21.83
C TRP A 243 -31.95 33.79 21.39
N LEU A 244 -32.08 32.63 22.04
CA LEU A 244 -33.17 31.69 21.78
C LEU A 244 -34.55 32.32 22.05
N GLN A 245 -34.70 33.06 23.15
CA GLN A 245 -35.92 33.82 23.44
C GLN A 245 -36.18 34.92 22.40
N GLN A 246 -35.13 35.60 21.93
CA GLN A 246 -35.25 36.58 20.84
C GLN A 246 -35.75 35.91 19.55
N PHE A 247 -35.22 34.74 19.19
CA PHE A 247 -35.69 33.98 18.03
C PHE A 247 -37.14 33.51 18.17
N ALA A 248 -37.59 33.18 19.38
CA ALA A 248 -38.99 32.86 19.66
C ALA A 248 -39.91 34.06 19.42
N ASN A 249 -39.51 35.24 19.92
CA ASN A 249 -40.26 36.48 19.73
C ASN A 249 -40.33 36.89 18.25
N ASP A 250 -39.23 36.72 17.53
CA ASP A 250 -39.13 37.01 16.09
C ASP A 250 -39.74 35.91 15.22
N LYS A 251 -40.27 34.83 15.83
CA LYS A 251 -40.86 33.65 15.17
C LYS A 251 -39.93 33.01 14.12
N VAL A 252 -38.63 33.01 14.41
CA VAL A 252 -37.61 32.43 13.52
C VAL A 252 -37.68 30.90 13.53
N PHE A 253 -37.86 30.30 14.70
CA PHE A 253 -38.00 28.85 14.91
C PHE A 253 -39.35 28.54 15.56
N THR A 254 -39.78 27.29 15.49
CA THR A 254 -41.00 26.82 16.15
C THR A 254 -40.84 26.86 17.67
N GLN A 255 -41.95 26.96 18.39
CA GLN A 255 -41.91 26.95 19.85
C GLN A 255 -41.31 25.66 20.43
N LYS A 256 -41.53 24.53 19.75
CA LYS A 256 -40.94 23.25 20.14
C LYS A 256 -39.42 23.26 20.01
N GLU A 257 -38.88 23.69 18.85
CA GLU A 257 -37.42 23.78 18.65
C GLU A 257 -36.75 24.70 19.68
N ILE A 258 -37.40 25.82 20.04
CA ILE A 258 -36.91 26.73 21.08
C ILE A 258 -36.94 26.06 22.46
N ALA A 259 -38.04 25.39 22.82
CA ALA A 259 -38.17 24.71 24.10
C ALA A 259 -37.11 23.60 24.24
N ASP A 260 -36.93 22.78 23.20
CA ASP A 260 -35.92 21.74 23.13
C ASP A 260 -34.51 22.37 23.31
N ALA A 261 -34.18 23.43 22.56
CA ALA A 261 -32.87 24.10 22.64
C ALA A 261 -32.60 24.81 23.97
N LEU A 262 -33.64 25.32 24.65
CA LEU A 262 -33.52 25.91 26.00
C LEU A 262 -33.24 24.84 27.06
N SER A 263 -33.83 23.65 26.89
CA SER A 263 -33.65 22.50 27.79
C SER A 263 -32.29 21.82 27.63
N GLU A 264 -31.63 22.00 26.48
CA GLU A 264 -30.35 21.38 26.17
C GLU A 264 -29.20 21.96 27.03
N PRO A 265 -28.50 21.13 27.83
CA PRO A 265 -27.35 21.59 28.61
C PRO A 265 -26.16 21.90 27.70
N LEU A 266 -25.35 22.91 28.07
CA LEU A 266 -24.13 23.23 27.33
C LEU A 266 -22.94 22.42 27.85
N THR A 267 -22.71 21.25 27.26
CA THR A 267 -21.60 20.33 27.58
C THR A 267 -20.36 20.59 26.71
N ALA A 268 -19.98 21.86 26.54
CA ALA A 268 -18.83 22.24 25.72
C ALA A 268 -17.53 22.29 26.53
N THR A 269 -16.49 21.60 26.07
CA THR A 269 -15.12 21.66 26.65
C THR A 269 -14.10 21.77 25.53
N ARG A 270 -12.94 22.39 25.77
CA ARG A 270 -11.88 22.46 24.76
C ARG A 270 -11.17 21.11 24.66
N GLY A 271 -11.52 20.33 23.64
CA GLY A 271 -10.86 19.08 23.30
C GLY A 271 -9.57 19.26 22.50
N THR A 272 -8.94 18.13 22.20
CA THR A 272 -7.86 18.01 21.20
C THR A 272 -8.45 17.57 19.87
N VAL A 273 -7.79 17.95 18.77
CA VAL A 273 -8.11 17.36 17.46
C VAL A 273 -7.85 15.84 17.53
N PRO A 274 -8.71 15.02 16.90
CA PRO A 274 -8.41 13.60 16.70
C PRO A 274 -7.01 13.41 16.11
N GLN A 275 -6.25 12.46 16.65
CA GLN A 275 -4.91 12.10 16.16
C GLN A 275 -4.88 10.65 15.66
N LEU A 276 -5.95 10.24 14.96
CA LEU A 276 -6.06 8.91 14.38
C LEU A 276 -5.16 8.81 13.15
N ILE A 277 -4.84 7.57 12.74
CA ILE A 277 -4.04 7.24 11.55
C ILE A 277 -2.77 8.10 11.36
N PRO A 278 -1.99 8.42 12.42
CA PRO A 278 -0.97 9.48 12.36
C PRO A 278 0.09 9.24 11.27
N HIS A 279 0.51 7.99 11.03
CA HIS A 279 1.47 7.68 9.95
C HIS A 279 0.91 7.95 8.56
N LEU A 280 -0.34 7.55 8.29
CA LEU A 280 -0.99 7.85 7.01
C LEU A 280 -1.26 9.35 6.90
N ALA A 281 -1.65 10.00 7.99
CA ALA A 281 -1.92 11.42 8.03
C ALA A 281 -0.70 12.26 7.60
N TRP A 282 0.46 11.96 8.17
CA TRP A 282 1.72 12.61 7.79
C TRP A 282 2.15 12.29 6.36
N LYS A 283 1.91 11.08 5.87
CA LYS A 283 2.17 10.69 4.47
C LYS A 283 1.29 11.52 3.51
N LEU A 284 0.00 11.62 3.78
CA LEU A 284 -0.95 12.34 2.92
C LEU A 284 -0.77 13.86 2.98
N LYS A 285 -0.41 14.43 4.15
CA LYS A 285 -0.11 15.86 4.29
C LYS A 285 0.93 16.34 3.28
N GLN A 286 1.93 15.52 2.97
CA GLN A 286 2.99 15.86 2.02
C GLN A 286 2.49 16.00 0.57
N GLN A 287 1.33 15.44 0.25
CA GLN A 287 0.70 15.53 -1.07
C GLN A 287 -0.02 16.88 -1.27
N GLY A 288 -0.30 17.62 -0.20
CA GLY A 288 -0.98 18.91 -0.23
C GLY A 288 -2.52 18.81 -0.23
N GLY A 289 -3.17 19.96 -0.05
CA GLY A 289 -4.64 20.09 -0.01
C GLY A 289 -5.20 20.48 1.35
N ASP A 290 -6.36 21.14 1.33
CA ASP A 290 -7.08 21.57 2.54
C ASP A 290 -7.83 20.39 3.18
N ILE A 291 -8.46 19.53 2.36
CA ILE A 291 -9.32 18.43 2.79
C ILE A 291 -8.91 17.18 2.02
N ILE A 292 -8.43 16.17 2.72
CA ILE A 292 -8.03 14.88 2.14
C ILE A 292 -9.01 13.81 2.63
N LYS A 293 -9.91 13.38 1.74
CA LYS A 293 -10.90 12.32 2.02
C LYS A 293 -10.24 10.96 1.81
N THR A 294 -10.12 10.17 2.86
CA THR A 294 -9.49 8.83 2.80
C THR A 294 -10.51 7.73 2.59
N ASN A 295 -10.04 6.54 2.24
CA ASN A 295 -10.88 5.34 2.21
C ASN A 295 -10.93 4.61 3.56
N ILE A 296 -10.36 5.18 4.62
CA ILE A 296 -10.29 4.55 5.94
C ILE A 296 -11.69 4.34 6.49
N GLU A 297 -11.96 3.12 6.94
CA GLU A 297 -13.16 2.79 7.70
C GLU A 297 -12.87 2.91 9.19
N LEU A 298 -13.41 3.96 9.83
CA LEU A 298 -13.05 4.32 11.21
C LEU A 298 -13.23 3.15 12.20
N ASN A 299 -14.34 2.41 12.13
CA ASN A 299 -14.59 1.30 13.06
C ASN A 299 -13.57 0.15 12.89
N THR A 300 -13.25 -0.20 11.65
CA THR A 300 -12.27 -1.24 11.31
C THR A 300 -10.86 -0.81 11.72
N GLN A 301 -10.52 0.46 11.48
CA GLN A 301 -9.27 1.08 11.91
C GLN A 301 -9.08 1.00 13.43
N LEU A 302 -10.05 1.48 14.21
CA LEU A 302 -9.95 1.53 15.68
C LEU A 302 -9.86 0.12 16.30
N LYS A 303 -10.64 -0.85 15.78
CA LYS A 303 -10.54 -2.25 16.22
C LYS A 303 -9.15 -2.82 15.92
N THR A 304 -8.61 -2.55 14.73
CA THR A 304 -7.29 -3.04 14.33
C THR A 304 -6.17 -2.40 15.15
N GLU A 305 -6.20 -1.08 15.35
CA GLU A 305 -5.23 -0.39 16.22
C GLU A 305 -5.21 -0.97 17.63
N LYS A 306 -6.41 -1.24 18.20
CA LYS A 306 -6.52 -1.89 19.51
C LYS A 306 -5.89 -3.28 19.52
N LEU A 307 -6.21 -4.13 18.53
CA LEU A 307 -5.64 -5.47 18.42
C LEU A 307 -4.12 -5.43 18.29
N VAL A 308 -3.58 -4.52 17.47
CA VAL A 308 -2.14 -4.36 17.28
C VAL A 308 -1.48 -3.88 18.58
N ALA A 309 -2.07 -2.91 19.27
CA ALA A 309 -1.55 -2.42 20.55
C ALA A 309 -1.56 -3.51 21.64
N ASP A 310 -2.66 -4.26 21.76
CA ASP A 310 -2.79 -5.37 22.71
C ASP A 310 -1.79 -6.49 22.39
N TYR A 311 -1.64 -6.85 21.12
CA TYR A 311 -0.71 -7.88 20.69
C TYR A 311 0.75 -7.45 20.87
N SER A 312 1.09 -6.21 20.52
CA SER A 312 2.44 -5.67 20.67
C SER A 312 2.89 -5.68 22.13
N ARG A 313 2.00 -5.40 23.09
CA ARG A 313 2.33 -5.49 24.54
C ARG A 313 2.77 -6.89 24.97
N ILE A 314 2.16 -7.94 24.39
CA ILE A 314 2.55 -9.33 24.66
C ILE A 314 3.91 -9.62 24.01
N LEU A 315 4.11 -9.16 22.78
CA LEU A 315 5.34 -9.35 22.02
C LEU A 315 6.57 -8.65 22.66
N THR A 316 6.36 -7.56 23.39
CA THR A 316 7.40 -6.88 24.16
C THR A 316 8.15 -7.82 25.11
N LEU A 317 7.46 -8.81 25.69
CA LEU A 317 8.07 -9.84 26.55
C LEU A 317 9.07 -10.74 25.82
N LYS A 318 8.96 -10.82 24.49
CA LYS A 318 9.87 -11.54 23.58
C LYS A 318 10.87 -10.60 22.90
N ASN A 319 11.00 -9.35 23.35
CA ASN A 319 11.83 -8.31 22.73
C ASN A 319 11.45 -7.98 21.27
N ILE A 320 10.18 -8.17 20.91
CA ILE A 320 9.61 -7.75 19.63
C ILE A 320 8.73 -6.53 19.92
N ARG A 321 9.15 -5.37 19.43
CA ARG A 321 8.67 -4.07 19.92
C ARG A 321 7.73 -3.35 18.96
N ASN A 322 7.72 -3.73 17.70
CA ASN A 322 6.95 -3.03 16.67
C ASN A 322 6.11 -3.99 15.83
N ALA A 323 4.97 -3.47 15.37
CA ALA A 323 4.07 -4.13 14.44
C ALA A 323 3.40 -3.09 13.54
N ALA A 324 3.13 -3.46 12.29
CA ALA A 324 2.41 -2.65 11.31
C ALA A 324 1.39 -3.52 10.57
N VAL A 325 0.26 -2.91 10.19
CA VAL A 325 -0.86 -3.59 9.52
C VAL A 325 -1.44 -2.72 8.41
N ILE A 326 -1.77 -3.35 7.29
CA ILE A 326 -2.57 -2.75 6.22
C ILE A 326 -3.72 -3.69 5.89
N ILE A 327 -4.91 -3.14 5.67
CA ILE A 327 -6.06 -3.88 5.15
C ILE A 327 -6.55 -3.20 3.88
N ILE A 328 -6.71 -3.99 2.83
CA ILE A 328 -7.21 -3.56 1.52
C ILE A 328 -8.51 -4.30 1.24
N ASP A 329 -9.54 -3.57 0.81
CA ASP A 329 -10.74 -4.13 0.20
C ASP A 329 -10.40 -4.56 -1.24
N ASN A 330 -10.56 -5.85 -1.52
CA ASN A 330 -10.21 -6.46 -2.80
C ASN A 330 -11.16 -6.08 -3.94
N GLN A 331 -12.40 -5.67 -3.65
CA GLN A 331 -13.37 -5.27 -4.67
C GLN A 331 -13.11 -3.84 -5.16
N THR A 332 -12.76 -2.95 -4.23
CA THR A 332 -12.56 -1.52 -4.52
C THR A 332 -11.10 -1.11 -4.65
N HIS A 333 -10.17 -2.00 -4.27
CA HIS A 333 -8.74 -1.76 -4.12
C HIS A 333 -8.40 -0.59 -3.19
N ASN A 334 -9.30 -0.31 -2.25
CA ASN A 334 -9.15 0.77 -1.29
C ASN A 334 -8.42 0.29 -0.04
N VAL A 335 -7.48 1.09 0.45
CA VAL A 335 -6.87 0.90 1.76
C VAL A 335 -7.84 1.38 2.82
N ILE A 336 -8.49 0.43 3.51
CA ILE A 336 -9.52 0.71 4.52
C ILE A 336 -8.96 0.78 5.95
N THR A 337 -7.75 0.28 6.18
CA THR A 337 -7.04 0.40 7.46
C THR A 337 -5.54 0.53 7.25
N TYR A 338 -4.91 1.42 8.02
CA TYR A 338 -3.50 1.73 7.96
C TYR A 338 -2.90 1.93 9.36
N VAL A 339 -2.04 1.00 9.80
CA VAL A 339 -1.35 1.06 11.09
C VAL A 339 0.16 1.00 10.84
N GLY A 340 0.86 2.12 11.02
CA GLY A 340 2.31 2.19 10.81
C GLY A 340 3.14 1.71 12.01
N SER A 341 2.58 1.73 13.22
CA SER A 341 3.19 1.21 14.45
C SER A 341 2.09 0.93 15.48
N ALA A 342 2.37 0.11 16.49
CA ALA A 342 1.44 -0.15 17.60
C ALA A 342 1.12 1.08 18.47
N ASN A 343 2.06 2.03 18.60
CA ASN A 343 1.87 3.26 19.37
C ASN A 343 2.71 4.40 18.78
N PHE A 344 2.06 5.40 18.17
CA PHE A 344 2.76 6.53 17.54
C PHE A 344 3.54 7.42 18.52
N THR A 345 3.10 7.50 19.78
CA THR A 345 3.74 8.35 20.80
C THR A 345 4.88 7.67 21.54
N ASP A 346 5.18 6.41 21.20
CA ASP A 346 6.30 5.69 21.75
C ASP A 346 7.63 6.27 21.27
N THR A 347 8.40 6.84 22.19
CA THR A 347 9.71 7.43 21.91
C THR A 347 10.86 6.44 22.14
N ILE A 348 10.62 5.32 22.82
CA ILE A 348 11.65 4.32 23.15
C ILE A 348 11.84 3.39 21.95
N ASP A 349 10.73 2.84 21.45
CA ASP A 349 10.74 1.86 20.35
C ASP A 349 10.41 2.51 19.00
N ALA A 350 10.67 3.82 18.87
CA ALA A 350 10.55 4.60 17.64
C ALA A 350 9.16 4.53 16.97
N GLY A 351 8.08 4.68 17.73
CA GLY A 351 6.69 4.59 17.26
C GLY A 351 6.31 5.55 16.13
N GLN A 352 7.03 6.67 15.98
CA GLN A 352 6.83 7.60 14.86
C GLN A 352 7.31 7.04 13.50
N VAL A 353 8.15 5.99 13.50
CA VAL A 353 8.56 5.30 12.26
C VAL A 353 7.36 4.60 11.66
N ASN A 354 7.10 4.88 10.38
CA ASN A 354 6.03 4.24 9.63
C ASN A 354 6.50 2.87 9.13
N GLY A 355 6.26 1.82 9.91
CA GLY A 355 6.62 0.43 9.56
C GLY A 355 5.94 -0.09 8.30
N ALA A 356 4.76 0.42 7.97
CA ALA A 356 4.08 0.06 6.73
C ALA A 356 4.83 0.57 5.47
N HIS A 357 5.46 1.74 5.56
CA HIS A 357 6.24 2.36 4.47
C HIS A 357 7.76 2.05 4.55
N ALA A 358 8.22 1.44 5.65
CA ALA A 358 9.64 1.13 5.84
C ALA A 358 10.09 0.02 4.89
N ILE A 359 11.22 0.23 4.21
CA ILE A 359 11.84 -0.78 3.36
C ILE A 359 12.50 -1.84 4.24
N ARG A 360 12.08 -3.10 4.08
CA ARG A 360 12.49 -4.25 4.88
C ARG A 360 12.68 -5.47 3.99
N GLN A 361 13.33 -6.51 4.50
CA GLN A 361 13.52 -7.75 3.73
C GLN A 361 12.23 -8.56 3.72
N PRO A 362 11.63 -8.86 2.55
CA PRO A 362 10.31 -9.52 2.46
C PRO A 362 10.34 -11.02 2.82
N GLY A 363 11.53 -11.61 2.94
CA GLY A 363 11.70 -13.05 3.17
C GLY A 363 11.02 -13.88 2.08
N SER A 364 10.33 -14.94 2.48
CA SER A 364 9.64 -15.88 1.57
C SER A 364 8.28 -15.40 1.02
N THR A 365 7.87 -14.16 1.28
CA THR A 365 6.56 -13.64 0.81
C THR A 365 6.47 -13.49 -0.72
N LEU A 366 7.59 -13.53 -1.44
CA LEU A 366 7.62 -13.41 -2.90
C LEU A 366 7.35 -14.74 -3.64
N LYS A 367 7.43 -15.89 -2.93
CA LYS A 367 7.31 -17.23 -3.53
C LYS A 367 5.99 -17.49 -4.25
N PRO A 368 4.80 -17.09 -3.74
CA PRO A 368 3.55 -17.29 -4.45
C PRO A 368 3.53 -16.70 -5.86
N LEU A 369 4.04 -15.47 -6.02
CA LEU A 369 4.10 -14.82 -7.33
C LEU A 369 5.05 -15.56 -8.28
N LEU A 370 6.23 -15.98 -7.79
CA LEU A 370 7.17 -16.76 -8.59
C LEU A 370 6.53 -18.03 -9.12
N TYR A 371 5.93 -18.80 -8.22
CA TYR A 371 5.31 -20.06 -8.56
C TYR A 371 4.10 -19.88 -9.49
N GLY A 372 3.29 -18.83 -9.29
CA GLY A 372 2.22 -18.48 -10.23
C GLY A 372 2.75 -18.18 -11.63
N LEU A 373 3.86 -17.44 -11.74
CA LEU A 373 4.51 -17.17 -13.03
C LEU A 373 5.08 -18.44 -13.67
N CYS A 374 5.65 -19.35 -12.88
CA CYS A 374 6.11 -20.64 -13.41
C CYS A 374 4.96 -21.50 -13.97
N ILE A 375 3.77 -21.43 -13.36
CA ILE A 375 2.57 -22.11 -13.87
C ILE A 375 2.11 -21.44 -15.18
N ASP A 376 2.06 -20.11 -15.21
CA ASP A 376 1.66 -19.33 -16.39
C ASP A 376 2.57 -19.54 -17.61
N GLU A 377 3.87 -19.70 -17.39
CA GLU A 377 4.85 -19.97 -18.45
C GLU A 377 4.94 -21.46 -18.80
N GLY A 378 4.09 -22.31 -18.20
CA GLY A 378 4.05 -23.75 -18.48
C GLY A 378 5.23 -24.55 -17.95
N LEU A 379 6.07 -23.94 -17.09
CA LEU A 379 7.29 -24.55 -16.54
C LEU A 379 6.99 -25.65 -15.53
N MET A 380 5.88 -25.55 -14.79
CA MET A 380 5.46 -26.53 -13.80
C MET A 380 3.95 -26.46 -13.52
N THR A 381 3.42 -27.53 -12.94
CA THR A 381 2.06 -27.63 -12.40
C THR A 381 2.13 -27.92 -10.89
N PRO A 382 1.03 -27.83 -10.13
CA PRO A 382 1.04 -28.08 -8.69
C PRO A 382 1.67 -29.42 -8.27
N LYS A 383 1.41 -30.51 -9.01
CA LYS A 383 2.02 -31.83 -8.73
C LYS A 383 3.36 -32.08 -9.42
N ALA A 384 3.91 -31.12 -10.16
CA ALA A 384 5.25 -31.25 -10.76
C ALA A 384 6.31 -31.47 -9.66
N ILE A 385 7.18 -32.46 -9.89
CA ILE A 385 8.20 -32.83 -8.92
C ILE A 385 9.47 -32.00 -9.12
N ILE A 386 9.96 -31.41 -8.03
CA ILE A 386 11.18 -30.61 -7.95
C ILE A 386 12.07 -31.23 -6.87
N THR A 387 13.39 -31.14 -7.05
CA THR A 387 14.36 -31.66 -6.08
C THR A 387 14.73 -30.62 -5.03
N ASP A 388 14.68 -31.02 -3.77
CA ASP A 388 15.11 -30.29 -2.58
C ASP A 388 16.35 -30.96 -1.97
N VAL A 389 17.50 -30.70 -2.60
CA VAL A 389 18.81 -31.28 -2.26
C VAL A 389 19.89 -30.20 -2.35
N ALA A 390 21.05 -30.45 -1.75
CA ALA A 390 22.16 -29.50 -1.77
C ALA A 390 22.54 -29.12 -3.21
N VAL A 391 22.54 -27.82 -3.49
CA VAL A 391 22.88 -27.23 -4.79
C VAL A 391 23.79 -26.02 -4.60
N ASN A 392 24.62 -25.74 -5.61
CA ASN A 392 25.54 -24.62 -5.58
C ASN A 392 25.45 -23.82 -6.90
N TYR A 393 24.93 -22.59 -6.80
CA TYR A 393 24.81 -21.64 -7.91
C TYR A 393 26.01 -20.72 -7.94
N GLY A 394 27.18 -21.30 -8.15
CA GLY A 394 28.36 -20.50 -8.33
C GLY A 394 28.79 -19.72 -7.08
N GLY A 395 28.99 -20.43 -5.98
CA GLY A 395 29.32 -19.88 -4.67
C GLY A 395 28.09 -19.57 -3.81
N TYR A 396 26.90 -19.55 -4.39
CA TYR A 396 25.65 -19.42 -3.64
C TYR A 396 25.01 -20.79 -3.38
N ALA A 397 25.04 -21.24 -2.13
CA ALA A 397 24.43 -22.47 -1.67
C ALA A 397 23.24 -22.14 -0.73
N PRO A 398 21.99 -22.10 -1.23
CA PRO A 398 20.83 -21.86 -0.38
C PRO A 398 20.57 -23.07 0.52
N GLU A 399 20.14 -22.79 1.75
CA GLU A 399 19.69 -23.80 2.72
C GLU A 399 18.21 -23.58 3.05
N ASN A 400 17.51 -24.67 3.38
CA ASN A 400 16.17 -24.58 3.97
C ASN A 400 16.24 -24.03 5.39
N TYR A 401 15.10 -23.53 5.87
CA TYR A 401 15.02 -22.92 7.20
C TYR A 401 15.36 -23.90 8.34
N ASP A 402 14.97 -25.16 8.18
CA ASP A 402 15.27 -26.28 9.08
C ASP A 402 16.64 -26.93 8.82
N LYS A 403 17.37 -26.47 7.79
CA LYS A 403 18.64 -27.03 7.29
C LYS A 403 18.54 -28.50 6.84
N GLN A 404 17.34 -28.97 6.52
CA GLN A 404 17.12 -30.31 6.02
C GLN A 404 16.84 -30.30 4.51
N PHE A 405 17.11 -31.44 3.87
CA PHE A 405 16.81 -31.69 2.47
C PHE A 405 15.75 -32.78 2.39
N ASN A 406 14.70 -32.53 1.59
CA ASN A 406 13.53 -33.38 1.48
C ASN A 406 13.55 -34.31 0.24
N GLY A 407 14.59 -34.23 -0.61
CA GLY A 407 14.67 -35.09 -1.79
C GLY A 407 13.66 -34.67 -2.86
N TYR A 408 12.79 -35.57 -3.31
CA TYR A 408 11.74 -35.23 -4.28
C TYR A 408 10.52 -34.63 -3.57
N VAL A 409 10.10 -33.44 -3.98
CA VAL A 409 8.91 -32.75 -3.46
C VAL A 409 8.06 -32.21 -4.59
N THR A 410 6.74 -32.13 -4.41
CA THR A 410 5.88 -31.42 -5.36
C THR A 410 6.05 -29.91 -5.23
N MET A 411 5.75 -29.17 -6.30
CA MET A 411 5.68 -27.71 -6.26
C MET A 411 4.69 -27.21 -5.19
N GLU A 412 3.51 -27.84 -5.07
CA GLU A 412 2.54 -27.49 -4.03
C GLU A 412 3.14 -27.65 -2.62
N TYR A 413 3.84 -28.77 -2.36
CA TYR A 413 4.43 -29.07 -1.06
C TYR A 413 5.53 -28.07 -0.73
N ALA A 414 6.36 -27.73 -1.72
CA ALA A 414 7.41 -26.75 -1.58
C ALA A 414 6.89 -25.35 -1.25
N LEU A 415 5.72 -24.96 -1.80
CA LEU A 415 5.08 -23.68 -1.47
C LEU A 415 4.41 -23.71 -0.08
N GLU A 416 3.70 -24.78 0.26
CA GLU A 416 3.05 -25.00 1.57
C GLU A 416 4.06 -24.94 2.72
N HIS A 417 5.18 -25.65 2.58
CA HIS A 417 6.26 -25.70 3.56
C HIS A 417 7.28 -24.56 3.37
N SER A 418 7.08 -23.72 2.36
CA SER A 418 7.91 -22.56 2.05
C SER A 418 9.39 -22.92 1.89
N LEU A 419 9.71 -24.05 1.25
CA LEU A 419 11.07 -24.53 1.01
C LEU A 419 11.88 -23.54 0.17
N ASN A 420 13.17 -23.38 0.48
CA ASN A 420 14.03 -22.37 -0.13
C ASN A 420 14.63 -22.86 -1.44
N ILE A 421 15.11 -24.09 -1.48
CA ILE A 421 15.85 -24.62 -2.63
C ILE A 421 14.96 -24.79 -3.87
N PRO A 422 13.75 -25.38 -3.78
CA PRO A 422 12.84 -25.44 -4.92
C PRO A 422 12.44 -24.05 -5.45
N ALA A 423 12.31 -23.06 -4.57
CA ALA A 423 12.00 -21.69 -4.97
C ALA A 423 13.18 -21.04 -5.74
N VAL A 424 14.42 -21.27 -5.30
CA VAL A 424 15.61 -20.79 -6.03
C VAL A 424 15.73 -21.47 -7.40
N LYS A 425 15.50 -22.80 -7.48
CA LYS A 425 15.44 -23.53 -8.76
C LYS A 425 14.39 -22.96 -9.69
N SER A 426 13.20 -22.70 -9.16
CA SER A 426 12.09 -22.12 -9.92
C SER A 426 12.43 -20.73 -10.46
N LEU A 427 13.08 -19.88 -9.66
CA LEU A 427 13.55 -18.56 -10.11
C LEU A 427 14.63 -18.67 -11.20
N GLN A 428 15.52 -19.65 -11.10
CA GLN A 428 16.52 -19.89 -12.12
C GLN A 428 15.88 -20.33 -13.44
N SER A 429 14.88 -21.22 -13.40
CA SER A 429 14.16 -21.69 -14.58
C SER A 429 13.33 -20.59 -15.24
N LEU A 430 12.62 -19.77 -14.45
CA LEU A 430 11.86 -18.62 -14.96
C LEU A 430 12.78 -17.52 -15.50
N GLY A 431 13.91 -17.29 -14.82
CA GLY A 431 14.79 -16.17 -15.08
C GLY A 431 14.48 -14.99 -14.14
N LYS A 432 15.53 -14.50 -13.47
CA LYS A 432 15.40 -13.42 -12.47
C LYS A 432 14.88 -12.12 -13.05
N ASP A 433 15.21 -11.80 -14.30
CA ASP A 433 14.91 -10.51 -14.91
C ASP A 433 13.41 -10.41 -15.22
N GLN A 434 12.80 -11.48 -15.74
CA GLN A 434 11.35 -11.60 -15.92
C GLN A 434 10.61 -11.43 -14.58
N PHE A 435 11.12 -12.05 -13.51
CA PHE A 435 10.54 -11.92 -12.18
C PHE A 435 10.61 -10.47 -11.64
N ILE A 436 11.76 -9.81 -11.81
CA ILE A 436 11.96 -8.41 -11.41
C ILE A 436 11.03 -7.48 -12.20
N ASP A 437 10.84 -7.73 -13.50
CA ASP A 437 9.93 -6.93 -14.33
C ASP A 437 8.47 -7.08 -13.89
N LYS A 438 8.04 -8.30 -13.54
CA LYS A 438 6.70 -8.54 -12.96
C LYS A 438 6.54 -7.88 -11.59
N LEU A 439 7.56 -7.87 -10.74
CA LEU A 439 7.53 -7.10 -9.49
C LEU A 439 7.50 -5.58 -9.74
N GLY A 440 8.20 -5.09 -10.76
CA GLY A 440 8.14 -3.70 -11.19
C GLY A 440 6.73 -3.29 -11.65
N ALA A 441 6.06 -4.17 -12.39
CA ALA A 441 4.65 -4.02 -12.76
C ALA A 441 3.70 -3.98 -11.55
N CYS A 442 4.04 -4.69 -10.47
CA CYS A 442 3.37 -4.58 -9.17
C CYS A 442 3.84 -3.40 -8.30
N ASN A 443 4.49 -2.39 -8.90
CA ASN A 443 5.02 -1.18 -8.25
C ASN A 443 6.06 -1.40 -7.14
N PHE A 444 6.85 -2.49 -7.17
CA PHE A 444 7.99 -2.64 -6.24
C PHE A 444 9.14 -1.70 -6.61
N LYS A 445 9.15 -0.51 -6.00
CA LYS A 445 10.05 0.60 -6.39
C LYS A 445 11.50 0.30 -6.06
N GLN A 446 11.76 -0.22 -4.86
CA GLN A 446 13.14 -0.51 -4.43
C GLN A 446 13.75 -1.67 -5.22
N ILE A 447 12.98 -2.73 -5.46
CA ILE A 447 13.42 -3.87 -6.28
C ILE A 447 13.75 -3.41 -7.70
N LYS A 448 12.87 -2.61 -8.33
CA LYS A 448 13.13 -2.10 -9.69
C LYS A 448 14.37 -1.20 -9.74
N LYS A 449 14.57 -0.36 -8.72
CA LYS A 449 15.77 0.48 -8.57
C LYS A 449 17.06 -0.35 -8.47
N ASP A 450 17.04 -1.43 -7.71
CA ASP A 450 18.22 -2.28 -7.48
C ASP A 450 18.38 -3.43 -8.47
N GLN A 451 17.55 -3.53 -9.53
CA GLN A 451 17.50 -4.66 -10.47
C GLN A 451 18.86 -5.23 -10.90
N ARG A 452 19.86 -4.37 -11.17
CA ARG A 452 21.20 -4.78 -11.62
C ARG A 452 22.03 -5.50 -10.54
N LYS A 453 21.72 -5.28 -9.27
CA LYS A 453 22.41 -5.85 -8.11
C LYS A 453 21.77 -7.16 -7.63
N LEU A 454 20.56 -7.47 -8.11
CA LEU A 454 19.78 -8.60 -7.61
C LEU A 454 20.21 -9.90 -8.30
N GLY A 455 20.34 -10.95 -7.48
CA GLY A 455 20.64 -12.32 -7.90
C GLY A 455 19.54 -13.28 -7.47
N LEU A 456 19.84 -14.60 -7.49
CA LEU A 456 18.87 -15.63 -7.11
C LEU A 456 18.42 -15.55 -5.64
N SER A 457 19.21 -14.92 -4.76
CA SER A 457 18.84 -14.67 -3.37
C SER A 457 17.62 -13.76 -3.21
N LEU A 458 17.21 -13.05 -4.27
CA LEU A 458 15.99 -12.24 -4.33
C LEU A 458 14.77 -13.00 -3.82
N ILE A 459 14.56 -14.24 -4.26
CA ILE A 459 13.36 -15.02 -3.90
C ILE A 459 13.29 -15.40 -2.41
N LEU A 460 14.43 -15.34 -1.73
CA LEU A 460 14.53 -15.59 -0.29
C LEU A 460 14.54 -14.30 0.54
N GLY A 461 14.29 -13.14 -0.09
CA GLY A 461 14.26 -11.85 0.58
C GLY A 461 15.58 -11.08 0.53
N GLY A 462 16.50 -11.43 -0.36
CA GLY A 462 17.73 -10.66 -0.65
C GLY A 462 17.48 -9.31 -1.34
N CYS A 463 16.37 -8.65 -1.04
CA CYS A 463 15.91 -7.38 -1.59
C CYS A 463 15.15 -6.56 -0.53
N GLY A 464 14.78 -5.32 -0.85
CA GLY A 464 13.93 -4.48 -0.01
C GLY A 464 12.52 -4.35 -0.58
N ALA A 465 11.51 -4.47 0.29
CA ALA A 465 10.11 -4.18 -0.01
C ALA A 465 9.42 -3.55 1.21
N THR A 466 8.33 -2.85 0.96
CA THR A 466 7.45 -2.27 1.98
C THR A 466 6.25 -3.17 2.24
N LEU A 467 5.58 -2.99 3.39
CA LEU A 467 4.32 -3.67 3.65
C LEU A 467 3.24 -3.25 2.64
N GLU A 468 3.26 -2.00 2.21
CA GLU A 468 2.35 -1.45 1.19
C GLU A 468 2.46 -2.22 -0.14
N GLU A 469 3.69 -2.40 -0.64
CA GLU A 469 3.96 -3.14 -1.88
C GLU A 469 3.56 -4.62 -1.75
N LEU A 470 3.92 -5.28 -0.64
CA LEU A 470 3.56 -6.69 -0.42
C LEU A 470 2.04 -6.87 -0.31
N THR A 471 1.36 -6.07 0.50
CA THR A 471 -0.10 -6.19 0.70
C THR A 471 -0.83 -5.88 -0.61
N GLY A 472 -0.40 -4.83 -1.33
CA GLY A 472 -0.95 -4.49 -2.63
C GLY A 472 -0.76 -5.61 -3.67
N MET A 473 0.42 -6.22 -3.73
CA MET A 473 0.67 -7.36 -4.62
C MET A 473 -0.29 -8.50 -4.34
N TYR A 474 -0.53 -8.86 -3.08
CA TYR A 474 -1.38 -10.00 -2.75
C TYR A 474 -2.85 -9.82 -3.16
N THR A 475 -3.30 -8.59 -3.37
CA THR A 475 -4.65 -8.34 -3.94
C THR A 475 -4.84 -8.98 -5.31
N LEU A 476 -3.75 -9.24 -6.06
CA LEU A 476 -3.83 -9.91 -7.37
C LEU A 476 -4.41 -11.32 -7.26
N PHE A 477 -4.14 -12.03 -6.16
CA PHE A 477 -4.62 -13.39 -5.98
C PHE A 477 -6.13 -13.44 -5.69
N ALA A 478 -6.67 -12.37 -5.11
CA ALA A 478 -8.10 -12.19 -4.92
C ALA A 478 -8.82 -11.68 -6.18
N ASN A 479 -8.07 -11.18 -7.17
CA ASN A 479 -8.59 -10.49 -8.36
C ASN A 479 -8.13 -11.16 -9.66
N GLU A 480 -8.15 -12.49 -9.71
CA GLU A 480 -7.87 -13.29 -10.91
C GLU A 480 -6.55 -12.95 -11.62
N GLY A 481 -5.52 -12.59 -10.83
CA GLY A 481 -4.19 -12.27 -11.33
C GLY A 481 -4.01 -10.81 -11.76
N ARG A 482 -4.98 -9.93 -11.54
CA ARG A 482 -4.90 -8.50 -11.87
C ARG A 482 -4.39 -7.68 -10.70
N TYR A 483 -3.36 -6.88 -10.94
CA TYR A 483 -2.86 -5.90 -9.99
C TYR A 483 -3.45 -4.52 -10.26
N VAL A 484 -4.07 -3.95 -9.23
CA VAL A 484 -4.52 -2.55 -9.19
C VAL A 484 -3.78 -1.87 -8.06
N VAL A 485 -3.33 -0.64 -8.31
CA VAL A 485 -2.60 0.13 -7.30
C VAL A 485 -3.53 0.46 -6.12
N PRO A 486 -3.17 0.10 -4.88
CA PRO A 486 -4.02 0.40 -3.72
C PRO A 486 -4.23 1.90 -3.53
N ARG A 487 -5.47 2.30 -3.22
CA ARG A 487 -5.88 3.70 -3.09
C ARG A 487 -6.09 4.11 -1.64
N TYR A 488 -5.46 5.20 -1.24
CA TYR A 488 -5.56 5.75 0.12
C TYR A 488 -6.66 6.81 0.25
N THR A 489 -6.95 7.50 -0.84
CA THR A 489 -7.89 8.62 -0.95
C THR A 489 -9.08 8.27 -1.81
N GLN A 490 -10.21 8.93 -1.57
CA GLN A 490 -11.40 8.84 -2.42
C GLN A 490 -11.12 9.57 -3.74
N GLU A 491 -10.70 8.81 -4.74
CA GLU A 491 -10.63 9.23 -6.14
C GLU A 491 -11.73 8.54 -6.95
N ALA A 492 -11.95 8.96 -8.20
CA ALA A 492 -12.98 8.37 -9.06
C ALA A 492 -12.86 6.83 -9.12
N PHE A 493 -14.00 6.14 -9.05
CA PHE A 493 -14.10 4.68 -9.04
C PHE A 493 -13.45 4.08 -10.30
N HIS A 494 -12.61 3.05 -10.14
CA HIS A 494 -12.05 2.29 -11.27
C HIS A 494 -13.15 1.45 -11.92
N GLN A 495 -13.16 1.35 -13.25
CA GLN A 495 -14.11 0.45 -13.89
C GLN A 495 -13.74 -1.01 -13.60
N PRO A 496 -14.73 -1.92 -13.44
CA PRO A 496 -14.46 -3.34 -13.35
C PRO A 496 -13.59 -3.81 -14.54
N GLY A 497 -12.47 -4.48 -14.25
CA GLY A 497 -11.51 -4.90 -15.27
C GLY A 497 -10.39 -3.90 -15.58
N GLU A 498 -10.25 -2.82 -14.81
CA GLU A 498 -9.06 -1.97 -14.78
C GLU A 498 -7.89 -2.68 -14.04
N GLY A 499 -6.64 -2.24 -14.25
CA GLY A 499 -5.45 -2.85 -13.64
C GLY A 499 -4.63 -3.75 -14.58
N GLN A 500 -3.39 -4.03 -14.20
CA GLN A 500 -2.44 -4.79 -15.01
C GLN A 500 -2.59 -6.29 -14.78
N LYS A 501 -2.75 -7.08 -15.85
CA LYS A 501 -2.75 -8.54 -15.75
C LYS A 501 -1.32 -9.04 -15.47
N ILE A 502 -1.10 -9.59 -14.28
CA ILE A 502 0.18 -10.13 -13.84
C ILE A 502 0.20 -11.64 -14.03
N LEU A 503 -0.86 -12.32 -13.56
CA LEU A 503 -1.08 -13.76 -13.69
C LEU A 503 -2.34 -14.08 -14.52
N THR A 504 -2.47 -15.30 -15.02
CA THR A 504 -3.73 -15.83 -15.54
C THR A 504 -4.69 -16.23 -14.40
N PRO A 505 -6.02 -16.21 -14.65
CA PRO A 505 -6.98 -16.73 -13.68
C PRO A 505 -6.67 -18.18 -13.26
N ALA A 506 -6.25 -19.04 -14.20
CA ALA A 506 -5.90 -20.43 -13.92
C ALA A 506 -4.71 -20.57 -12.95
N ALA A 507 -3.59 -19.86 -13.18
CA ALA A 507 -2.47 -19.90 -12.25
C ALA A 507 -2.82 -19.31 -10.89
N THR A 508 -3.58 -18.21 -10.87
CA THR A 508 -4.08 -17.61 -9.63
C THR A 508 -4.95 -18.59 -8.84
N PHE A 509 -5.86 -19.30 -9.50
CA PHE A 509 -6.70 -20.32 -8.88
C PHE A 509 -5.86 -21.44 -8.25
N MET A 510 -4.87 -21.98 -8.98
CA MET A 510 -3.98 -23.02 -8.43
C MET A 510 -3.19 -22.53 -7.20
N ILE A 511 -2.71 -21.29 -7.21
CA ILE A 511 -2.03 -20.70 -6.05
C ILE A 511 -3.01 -20.52 -4.87
N ASN A 512 -4.25 -20.10 -5.13
CA ASN A 512 -5.28 -19.96 -4.09
C ASN A 512 -5.61 -21.30 -3.42
N GLU A 513 -5.69 -22.38 -4.19
CA GLU A 513 -5.90 -23.73 -3.67
C GLU A 513 -4.74 -24.20 -2.80
N ILE A 514 -3.49 -23.92 -3.20
CA ILE A 514 -2.30 -24.26 -2.40
C ILE A 514 -2.26 -23.45 -1.10
N LEU A 515 -2.47 -22.13 -1.18
CA LEU A 515 -2.31 -21.22 -0.04
C LEU A 515 -3.45 -21.27 0.99
N SER A 516 -4.59 -21.88 0.67
CA SER A 516 -5.75 -22.01 1.58
C SER A 516 -5.83 -23.34 2.32
N LYS A 517 -4.88 -24.26 2.12
CA LYS A 517 -4.85 -25.53 2.85
C LYS A 517 -4.63 -25.32 4.34
N VAL A 518 -5.35 -26.08 5.17
CA VAL A 518 -5.30 -25.99 6.64
C VAL A 518 -4.22 -26.87 7.30
N ASN A 519 -3.79 -27.93 6.63
CA ASN A 519 -2.76 -28.86 7.12
C ASN A 519 -1.35 -28.34 6.82
N ARG A 520 -1.03 -27.16 7.34
CA ARG A 520 0.26 -26.51 7.13
C ARG A 520 1.00 -26.31 8.46
N PRO A 521 2.34 -26.36 8.48
CA PRO A 521 3.11 -26.15 9.71
C PRO A 521 2.96 -24.75 10.29
N ASP A 522 2.54 -23.77 9.48
CA ASP A 522 2.29 -22.38 9.90
C ASP A 522 0.82 -22.09 10.25
N PHE A 523 -0.03 -23.12 10.32
CA PHE A 523 -1.42 -22.99 10.78
C PHE A 523 -1.48 -22.83 12.31
N PRO A 524 -2.15 -21.80 12.86
CA PRO A 524 -2.26 -21.65 14.30
C PRO A 524 -3.08 -22.78 14.94
N LEU A 525 -2.46 -23.56 15.85
CA LEU A 525 -3.08 -24.75 16.47
C LEU A 525 -4.47 -24.52 17.08
N ASN A 526 -4.67 -23.39 17.75
CA ASN A 526 -5.94 -23.10 18.45
C ASN A 526 -7.06 -22.59 17.52
N TRP A 527 -6.79 -22.44 16.23
CA TRP A 527 -7.75 -21.87 15.27
C TRP A 527 -8.55 -22.95 14.51
N GLN A 528 -8.12 -24.21 14.55
CA GLN A 528 -8.82 -25.33 13.90
C GLN A 528 -10.23 -25.57 14.48
N SER A 529 -10.47 -25.15 15.73
CA SER A 529 -11.72 -25.33 16.46
C SER A 529 -12.66 -24.12 16.40
N THR A 530 -12.33 -23.08 15.61
CA THR A 530 -13.20 -21.90 15.47
C THR A 530 -14.28 -22.17 14.43
N GLU A 531 -15.51 -22.37 14.87
CA GLU A 531 -16.67 -22.81 14.05
C GLU A 531 -17.02 -21.87 12.89
N HIS A 532 -16.77 -20.56 13.04
CA HIS A 532 -17.16 -19.51 12.07
C HIS A 532 -15.97 -18.79 11.44
N MET A 533 -14.83 -19.47 11.27
CA MET A 533 -13.66 -18.84 10.66
C MET A 533 -13.86 -18.67 9.13
N PRO A 534 -13.61 -17.48 8.57
CA PRO A 534 -13.59 -17.31 7.12
C PRO A 534 -12.47 -18.16 6.49
N LYS A 535 -12.71 -18.67 5.28
CA LYS A 535 -11.65 -19.32 4.48
C LYS A 535 -10.64 -18.24 4.07
N ILE A 536 -9.37 -18.47 4.39
CA ILE A 536 -8.26 -17.52 4.14
C ILE A 536 -7.15 -18.26 3.40
N ALA A 537 -6.53 -17.59 2.43
CA ALA A 537 -5.24 -17.99 1.87
C ALA A 537 -4.16 -17.09 2.45
N TRP A 538 -3.01 -17.65 2.85
CA TRP A 538 -1.94 -16.83 3.42
C TRP A 538 -0.54 -17.36 3.15
N LYS A 539 0.43 -16.45 3.21
CA LYS A 539 1.85 -16.75 3.11
C LYS A 539 2.65 -15.99 4.16
N THR A 540 3.54 -16.73 4.80
CA THR A 540 4.51 -16.23 5.77
C THR A 540 5.83 -15.81 5.11
N GLY A 541 6.53 -14.88 5.74
CA GLY A 541 7.91 -14.57 5.43
C GLY A 541 8.72 -14.27 6.68
N THR A 542 9.96 -14.75 6.72
CA THR A 542 10.93 -14.43 7.78
C THR A 542 12.21 -13.98 7.09
N SER A 543 12.75 -12.83 7.47
CA SER A 543 14.00 -12.34 6.89
C SER A 543 15.23 -13.03 7.45
N TYR A 544 16.36 -12.89 6.76
CA TYR A 544 17.64 -13.40 7.24
C TYR A 544 18.02 -12.74 8.57
N GLY A 545 18.55 -13.54 9.50
CA GLY A 545 18.87 -13.07 10.85
C GLY A 545 17.63 -12.76 11.70
N ARG A 546 16.43 -13.19 11.29
CA ARG A 546 15.16 -13.06 12.03
C ARG A 546 14.90 -11.61 12.49
N ARG A 547 15.00 -10.66 11.56
CA ARG A 547 14.79 -9.23 11.81
C ARG A 547 13.36 -8.77 11.51
N ASP A 548 12.71 -9.49 10.59
CA ASP A 548 11.37 -9.19 10.09
C ASP A 548 10.56 -10.48 10.03
N ALA A 549 9.33 -10.42 10.54
CA ALA A 549 8.33 -11.46 10.40
C ALA A 549 7.09 -10.88 9.72
N TRP A 550 6.70 -11.52 8.63
CA TRP A 550 5.59 -11.15 7.76
C TRP A 550 4.53 -12.24 7.75
N SER A 551 3.28 -11.81 7.64
CA SER A 551 2.18 -12.68 7.23
C SER A 551 1.22 -11.86 6.39
N ILE A 552 1.04 -12.27 5.14
CA ILE A 552 0.10 -11.63 4.22
C ILE A 552 -0.96 -12.68 3.88
N GLY A 553 -2.23 -12.35 4.11
CA GLY A 553 -3.34 -13.23 3.81
C GLY A 553 -4.50 -12.50 3.16
N TYR A 554 -5.35 -13.26 2.49
CA TYR A 554 -6.46 -12.73 1.72
C TYR A 554 -7.61 -13.73 1.63
N ASN A 555 -8.80 -13.19 1.43
CA ASN A 555 -9.99 -13.90 0.97
C ASN A 555 -10.61 -13.11 -0.20
N LYS A 556 -11.87 -13.38 -0.57
CA LYS A 556 -12.52 -12.61 -1.66
C LYS A 556 -12.70 -11.12 -1.34
N LYS A 557 -12.93 -10.76 -0.08
CA LYS A 557 -13.26 -9.38 0.31
C LYS A 557 -12.04 -8.56 0.71
N TYR A 558 -11.11 -9.15 1.46
CA TYR A 558 -10.01 -8.41 2.07
C TYR A 558 -8.66 -9.05 1.81
N THR A 559 -7.64 -8.22 1.66
CA THR A 559 -6.22 -8.59 1.79
C THR A 559 -5.64 -7.88 3.01
N VAL A 560 -5.08 -8.64 3.94
CA VAL A 560 -4.48 -8.16 5.18
C VAL A 560 -2.99 -8.45 5.16
N GLY A 561 -2.18 -7.41 5.34
CA GLY A 561 -0.74 -7.53 5.47
C GLY A 561 -0.27 -7.17 6.86
N ILE A 562 0.62 -7.99 7.41
CA ILE A 562 1.21 -7.80 8.73
C ILE A 562 2.73 -7.85 8.65
N TRP A 563 3.35 -6.89 9.32
CA TRP A 563 4.77 -6.91 9.66
C TRP A 563 4.94 -6.83 11.18
N THR A 564 5.91 -7.57 11.70
CA THR A 564 6.37 -7.50 13.09
C THR A 564 7.89 -7.56 13.13
N GLY A 565 8.49 -6.84 14.08
CA GLY A 565 9.94 -6.77 14.23
C GLY A 565 10.36 -5.60 15.10
N ASN A 566 11.60 -5.17 14.93
CA ASN A 566 12.17 -4.03 15.65
C ASN A 566 12.65 -2.98 14.65
N PHE A 567 12.29 -1.70 14.85
CA PHE A 567 12.74 -0.64 13.96
C PHE A 567 14.25 -0.46 13.96
N SER A 568 14.93 -0.82 15.06
CA SER A 568 16.39 -0.93 15.18
C SER A 568 17.04 -2.00 14.30
N ALA A 569 16.24 -2.86 13.66
CA ALA A 569 16.68 -4.02 12.88
C ALA A 569 17.43 -5.09 13.70
N LEU A 570 17.30 -5.07 15.04
CA LEU A 570 17.79 -6.14 15.90
C LEU A 570 16.99 -7.42 15.65
N GLY A 571 17.69 -8.50 15.31
CA GLY A 571 17.11 -9.82 15.09
C GLY A 571 16.78 -10.52 16.41
N ILE A 572 15.66 -11.24 16.43
CA ILE A 572 15.17 -11.97 17.61
C ILE A 572 14.99 -13.45 17.25
N PRO A 573 15.55 -14.41 18.02
CA PRO A 573 15.41 -15.84 17.72
C PRO A 573 13.96 -16.30 17.57
N GLU A 574 13.03 -15.80 18.37
CA GLU A 574 11.62 -16.19 18.33
C GLU A 574 10.84 -15.53 17.18
N LEU A 575 11.41 -14.50 16.53
CA LEU A 575 10.73 -13.74 15.48
C LEU A 575 10.62 -14.58 14.20
N SER A 576 9.40 -15.01 13.91
CA SER A 576 9.07 -15.79 12.71
C SER A 576 7.67 -15.43 12.21
N GLY A 577 7.49 -15.41 10.89
CA GLY A 577 6.18 -15.12 10.28
C GLY A 577 5.06 -16.03 10.81
N ALA A 578 5.34 -17.33 10.90
CA ALA A 578 4.38 -18.35 11.33
C ALA A 578 3.92 -18.19 12.79
N ASN A 579 4.84 -17.95 13.74
CA ASN A 579 4.49 -17.95 15.16
C ASN A 579 4.15 -16.56 15.72
N ILE A 580 4.51 -15.48 15.00
CA ILE A 580 4.33 -14.10 15.46
C ILE A 580 3.35 -13.32 14.58
N ALA A 581 3.57 -13.27 13.26
CA ALA A 581 2.74 -12.44 12.39
C ALA A 581 1.39 -13.13 12.06
N THR A 582 1.38 -14.43 11.77
CA THR A 582 0.16 -15.18 11.41
C THR A 582 -0.91 -15.19 12.51
N PRO A 583 -0.61 -15.37 13.81
CA PRO A 583 -1.66 -15.29 14.83
C PRO A 583 -2.38 -13.94 14.87
N LEU A 584 -1.67 -12.83 14.61
CA LEU A 584 -2.31 -11.51 14.50
C LEU A 584 -3.18 -11.41 13.24
N LEU A 585 -2.76 -12.03 12.13
CA LEU A 585 -3.50 -12.09 10.86
C LEU A 585 -4.87 -12.72 11.07
N PHE A 586 -4.89 -13.91 11.68
CA PHE A 586 -6.12 -14.63 11.94
C PHE A 586 -7.02 -13.91 12.95
N LYS A 587 -6.46 -13.23 13.97
CA LYS A 587 -7.24 -12.38 14.88
C LYS A 587 -7.94 -11.23 14.16
N ILE A 588 -7.26 -10.61 13.20
CA ILE A 588 -7.81 -9.50 12.41
C ILE A 588 -8.92 -10.02 11.50
N PHE A 589 -8.70 -11.10 10.74
CA PHE A 589 -9.76 -11.69 9.90
C PHE A 589 -11.01 -12.07 10.72
N ASN A 590 -10.81 -12.70 11.87
CA ASN A 590 -11.90 -13.05 12.78
C ASN A 590 -12.65 -11.82 13.36
N THR A 591 -12.08 -10.62 13.25
CA THR A 591 -12.69 -9.38 13.75
C THR A 591 -13.40 -8.60 12.64
N ILE A 592 -12.92 -8.69 11.40
CA ILE A 592 -13.40 -7.87 10.27
C ILE A 592 -14.32 -8.62 9.30
N ASP A 593 -14.28 -9.95 9.29
CA ASP A 593 -15.05 -10.80 8.38
C ASP A 593 -15.56 -12.07 9.10
N TYR A 594 -16.01 -11.89 10.34
CA TYR A 594 -16.66 -12.95 11.11
C TYR A 594 -17.98 -13.37 10.44
N ASP A 595 -18.25 -14.67 10.37
CA ASP A 595 -19.52 -15.21 9.84
C ASP A 595 -19.80 -14.83 8.37
N SER A 596 -18.73 -14.64 7.59
CA SER A 596 -18.86 -14.41 6.15
C SER A 596 -19.20 -15.72 5.44
N ASP A 597 -20.11 -15.68 4.45
CA ASP A 597 -20.31 -16.79 3.52
C ASP A 597 -18.95 -17.31 3.04
N GLN A 598 -18.72 -18.63 3.09
CA GLN A 598 -17.47 -19.27 2.68
C GLN A 598 -17.25 -19.24 1.16
N GLU A 599 -17.72 -18.18 0.50
CA GLU A 599 -17.50 -17.94 -0.91
C GLU A 599 -16.00 -17.97 -1.23
N TRP A 600 -15.62 -18.97 -2.04
CA TRP A 600 -14.24 -19.16 -2.47
C TRP A 600 -14.10 -19.00 -3.99
N PHE A 601 -12.86 -18.92 -4.45
CA PHE A 601 -12.54 -18.85 -5.87
C PHE A 601 -12.95 -20.14 -6.56
N THR A 602 -13.64 -20.02 -7.70
CA THR A 602 -14.08 -21.14 -8.52
C THR A 602 -13.06 -21.44 -9.61
N GLN A 603 -12.99 -22.71 -10.04
CA GLN A 603 -12.12 -23.10 -11.15
C GLN A 603 -12.47 -22.31 -12.43
N PRO A 604 -11.52 -21.59 -13.03
CA PRO A 604 -11.75 -20.83 -14.25
C PRO A 604 -11.74 -21.74 -15.49
N LYS A 605 -12.30 -21.27 -16.60
CA LYS A 605 -12.48 -22.06 -17.85
C LYS A 605 -11.17 -22.52 -18.49
N ASP A 606 -10.09 -21.80 -18.25
CA ASP A 606 -8.74 -22.07 -18.75
C ASP A 606 -7.91 -22.98 -17.81
N CYS A 607 -8.51 -23.44 -16.71
CA CYS A 607 -7.92 -24.45 -15.82
C CYS A 607 -8.63 -25.79 -16.05
N ASP A 608 -7.88 -26.84 -16.33
CA ASP A 608 -8.40 -28.20 -16.49
C ASP A 608 -7.63 -29.18 -15.60
N ILE A 609 -8.12 -30.41 -15.54
CA ILE A 609 -7.61 -31.47 -14.67
C ILE A 609 -7.10 -32.62 -15.52
N ARG A 610 -5.93 -33.16 -15.17
CA ARG A 610 -5.36 -34.35 -15.82
C ARG A 610 -4.75 -35.32 -14.81
N MET A 611 -4.58 -36.57 -15.23
CA MET A 611 -3.78 -37.54 -14.50
C MET A 611 -2.30 -37.32 -14.80
N VAL A 612 -1.46 -37.38 -13.76
CA VAL A 612 0.00 -37.30 -13.86
C VAL A 612 0.65 -38.43 -13.06
N CYS A 613 1.86 -38.82 -13.45
CA CYS A 613 2.68 -39.77 -12.69
C CYS A 613 2.99 -39.19 -11.30
N SER A 614 2.77 -39.97 -10.24
CA SER A 614 3.01 -39.52 -8.87
C SER A 614 4.48 -39.24 -8.55
N GLU A 615 5.41 -39.72 -9.38
CA GLU A 615 6.86 -39.63 -9.16
C GLU A 615 7.54 -38.49 -9.91
N THR A 616 6.88 -37.94 -10.95
CA THR A 616 7.43 -36.84 -11.75
C THR A 616 6.47 -35.65 -11.87
N GLY A 617 5.16 -35.87 -11.69
CA GLY A 617 4.13 -34.88 -11.97
C GLY A 617 3.91 -34.62 -13.47
N LEU A 618 4.50 -35.43 -14.35
CA LEU A 618 4.28 -35.37 -15.80
C LEU A 618 3.13 -36.30 -16.22
N PRO A 619 2.44 -36.04 -17.36
CA PRO A 619 1.51 -36.99 -17.96
C PRO A 619 2.05 -38.43 -17.97
N PRO A 620 1.27 -39.45 -17.57
CA PRO A 620 1.79 -40.80 -17.38
C PRO A 620 2.26 -41.41 -18.71
N GLY A 621 3.49 -41.94 -18.70
CA GLY A 621 3.99 -42.83 -19.75
C GLY A 621 3.53 -44.28 -19.54
N GLU A 622 3.87 -45.17 -20.47
CA GLU A 622 3.41 -46.58 -20.49
C GLU A 622 3.72 -47.36 -19.21
N HIS A 623 4.80 -47.01 -18.50
CA HIS A 623 5.29 -47.74 -17.32
C HIS A 623 5.05 -47.01 -15.99
N CYS A 624 4.15 -46.02 -15.95
CA CYS A 624 3.83 -45.32 -14.71
C CYS A 624 2.92 -46.17 -13.81
N GLY A 625 3.45 -46.67 -12.69
CA GLY A 625 2.71 -47.54 -11.77
C GLY A 625 1.62 -46.83 -10.96
N ASN A 626 1.81 -45.56 -10.62
CA ASN A 626 0.87 -44.77 -9.82
C ASN A 626 0.63 -43.40 -10.45
N THR A 627 -0.62 -42.94 -10.42
CA THR A 627 -1.04 -41.64 -10.95
C THR A 627 -1.87 -40.87 -9.94
N VAL A 628 -1.80 -39.54 -10.02
CA VAL A 628 -2.57 -38.60 -9.20
C VAL A 628 -3.19 -37.54 -10.09
N THR A 629 -4.26 -36.92 -9.60
CA THR A 629 -4.92 -35.81 -10.25
C THR A 629 -4.12 -34.51 -10.06
N ASP A 630 -3.94 -33.75 -11.13
CA ASP A 630 -3.28 -32.45 -11.12
C ASP A 630 -4.04 -31.41 -11.95
N TYR A 631 -3.94 -30.15 -11.54
CA TYR A 631 -4.45 -29.02 -12.30
C TYR A 631 -3.40 -28.60 -13.34
N PHE A 632 -3.86 -28.19 -14.51
CA PHE A 632 -2.98 -27.68 -15.56
C PHE A 632 -3.70 -26.64 -16.42
N ILE A 633 -2.92 -25.88 -17.19
CA ILE A 633 -3.43 -24.93 -18.16
C ILE A 633 -3.31 -25.58 -19.55
N PRO A 634 -4.42 -25.92 -20.23
CA PRO A 634 -4.38 -26.50 -21.57
C PRO A 634 -3.58 -25.64 -22.54
N LEU A 635 -2.82 -26.29 -23.42
CA LEU A 635 -1.93 -25.66 -24.44
C LEU A 635 -0.73 -24.87 -23.89
N ILE A 636 -0.64 -24.66 -22.57
CA ILE A 636 0.48 -23.96 -21.91
C ILE A 636 1.33 -24.94 -21.12
N SER A 637 0.71 -25.75 -20.25
CA SER A 637 1.46 -26.71 -19.44
C SER A 637 2.05 -27.82 -20.29
N SER A 638 3.26 -28.28 -19.94
CA SER A 638 3.98 -29.34 -20.65
C SER A 638 3.12 -30.58 -20.88
N THR A 639 3.13 -31.09 -22.12
CA THR A 639 2.50 -32.34 -22.57
C THR A 639 3.50 -33.50 -22.66
N GLN A 640 4.74 -33.29 -22.24
CA GLN A 640 5.78 -34.32 -22.24
C GLN A 640 5.39 -35.47 -21.31
N PHE A 641 5.31 -36.69 -21.87
CA PHE A 641 5.06 -37.88 -21.06
C PHE A 641 6.24 -38.20 -20.13
N CYS A 642 5.91 -38.77 -18.99
CA CYS A 642 6.84 -39.24 -17.99
C CYS A 642 7.81 -40.26 -18.60
N ASN A 643 9.10 -39.95 -18.51
CA ASN A 643 10.23 -40.81 -18.90
C ASN A 643 11.08 -41.21 -17.68
N ASN A 644 10.45 -41.31 -16.50
CA ASN A 644 11.15 -41.64 -15.25
C ASN A 644 11.75 -43.04 -15.23
N LEU A 645 11.30 -43.92 -16.12
CA LEU A 645 11.83 -45.25 -16.28
C LEU A 645 12.55 -45.34 -17.61
N GLN A 646 13.76 -45.90 -17.58
CA GLN A 646 14.54 -46.21 -18.76
C GLN A 646 14.82 -47.71 -18.81
N GLU A 647 14.61 -48.30 -19.98
CA GLU A 647 14.97 -49.69 -20.23
C GLU A 647 16.47 -49.76 -20.47
N VAL A 648 17.16 -50.56 -19.67
CA VAL A 648 18.60 -50.78 -19.81
C VAL A 648 18.83 -52.26 -20.12
N ALA A 649 19.61 -52.52 -21.17
CA ALA A 649 20.13 -53.85 -21.44
C ALA A 649 21.24 -54.15 -20.43
N ILE A 650 21.15 -55.26 -19.72
CA ILE A 650 22.11 -55.69 -18.68
C ILE A 650 22.60 -57.11 -18.96
N SER A 651 23.78 -57.45 -18.48
CA SER A 651 24.32 -58.81 -18.53
C SER A 651 23.38 -59.79 -17.82
N ALA A 652 23.39 -61.07 -18.22
CA ALA A 652 22.51 -62.08 -17.61
C ALA A 652 22.71 -62.22 -16.08
N ASP A 653 23.91 -61.89 -15.59
CA ASP A 653 24.30 -61.84 -14.17
C ASP A 653 24.14 -60.45 -13.50
N GLU A 654 23.54 -59.49 -14.22
CA GLU A 654 23.25 -58.11 -13.78
C GLU A 654 24.48 -57.27 -13.35
N LYS A 655 25.70 -57.70 -13.67
CA LYS A 655 26.92 -56.99 -13.27
C LYS A 655 27.23 -55.74 -14.09
N PHE A 656 26.82 -55.68 -15.35
CA PHE A 656 27.11 -54.53 -16.21
C PHE A 656 25.99 -54.23 -17.21
N SER A 657 25.91 -52.96 -17.62
CA SER A 657 24.93 -52.44 -18.57
C SER A 657 25.51 -52.28 -19.97
N TYR A 658 24.70 -52.51 -21.00
CA TYR A 658 25.06 -52.38 -22.41
C TYR A 658 24.45 -51.12 -23.02
N CYS A 659 25.17 -50.52 -23.97
CA CYS A 659 24.66 -49.49 -24.85
C CYS A 659 24.36 -50.11 -26.21
N LYS A 660 23.68 -49.38 -27.10
CA LYS A 660 23.34 -49.86 -28.45
C LYS A 660 24.54 -50.35 -29.27
N THR A 661 25.76 -49.96 -28.93
CA THR A 661 26.99 -50.32 -29.65
C THR A 661 27.65 -51.60 -29.12
N CYS A 662 27.57 -51.87 -27.81
CA CYS A 662 28.22 -53.03 -27.18
C CYS A 662 27.23 -54.09 -26.70
N GLN A 663 25.96 -53.94 -27.06
CA GLN A 663 24.91 -54.90 -26.75
C GLN A 663 25.13 -56.18 -27.58
N PRO A 664 25.27 -57.36 -26.94
CA PRO A 664 25.42 -58.62 -27.65
C PRO A 664 24.11 -59.01 -28.37
N ALA A 665 24.20 -59.89 -29.36
CA ALA A 665 23.04 -60.38 -30.10
C ALA A 665 22.07 -61.17 -29.20
N ASP A 666 22.62 -61.94 -28.24
CA ASP A 666 21.92 -62.77 -27.28
C ASP A 666 22.60 -62.73 -25.89
N GLY A 667 21.99 -63.35 -24.87
CA GLY A 667 22.58 -63.46 -23.52
C GLY A 667 22.51 -62.20 -22.63
N TYR A 668 21.73 -61.19 -23.02
CA TYR A 668 21.43 -60.01 -22.19
C TYR A 668 19.96 -60.05 -21.70
N LYS A 669 19.69 -59.37 -20.59
CA LYS A 669 18.33 -59.12 -20.07
C LYS A 669 18.00 -57.64 -20.21
N LYS A 670 16.72 -57.31 -20.31
CA LYS A 670 16.24 -55.93 -20.24
C LYS A 670 15.57 -55.71 -18.90
N LYS A 671 15.96 -54.64 -18.21
CA LYS A 671 15.39 -54.25 -16.92
C LYS A 671 15.14 -52.75 -16.92
N TRP A 672 14.02 -52.36 -16.34
CA TRP A 672 13.65 -50.97 -16.20
C TRP A 672 14.28 -50.39 -14.93
N TYR A 673 14.97 -49.27 -15.07
CA TYR A 673 15.56 -48.54 -13.96
C TYR A 673 14.97 -47.15 -13.86
N ARG A 674 14.85 -46.65 -12.63
CA ARG A 674 14.47 -45.26 -12.37
C ARG A 674 15.59 -44.33 -12.81
N THR A 675 15.23 -43.27 -13.52
CA THR A 675 16.15 -42.20 -13.92
C THR A 675 16.38 -41.28 -12.73
N VAL A 676 17.41 -41.57 -11.94
CA VAL A 676 17.79 -40.74 -10.79
C VAL A 676 18.85 -39.72 -11.21
N THR A 677 18.59 -38.43 -10.99
CA THR A 677 19.56 -37.37 -11.29
C THR A 677 20.81 -37.47 -10.40
N PRO A 678 22.01 -37.04 -10.85
CA PRO A 678 23.24 -37.15 -10.07
C PRO A 678 23.15 -36.54 -8.66
N ASP A 679 22.47 -35.39 -8.51
CA ASP A 679 22.29 -34.76 -7.20
C ASP A 679 21.41 -35.60 -6.25
N MET A 680 20.42 -36.31 -6.80
CA MET A 680 19.56 -37.21 -6.02
C MET A 680 20.27 -38.53 -5.67
N GLN A 681 21.11 -39.05 -6.57
CA GLN A 681 21.94 -40.23 -6.28
C GLN A 681 22.85 -39.95 -5.08
N ARG A 682 23.53 -38.80 -5.09
CA ARG A 682 24.35 -38.32 -3.96
C ARG A 682 23.51 -38.16 -2.69
N TYR A 683 22.34 -37.54 -2.76
CA TYR A 683 21.45 -37.42 -1.61
C TYR A 683 21.07 -38.78 -1.01
N PHE A 684 20.74 -39.76 -1.85
CA PHE A 684 20.45 -41.12 -1.39
C PHE A 684 21.67 -41.79 -0.76
N GLU A 685 22.86 -41.63 -1.35
CA GLU A 685 24.10 -42.18 -0.81
C GLU A 685 24.49 -41.56 0.54
N GLU A 686 24.45 -40.23 0.64
CA GLU A 686 24.72 -39.48 1.88
C GLU A 686 23.74 -39.84 3.02
N ARG A 687 22.50 -40.20 2.67
CA ARG A 687 21.45 -40.58 3.63
C ARG A 687 21.30 -42.09 3.82
N HIS A 688 22.13 -42.90 3.16
CA HIS A 688 22.02 -44.37 3.15
C HIS A 688 20.61 -44.87 2.73
N ILE A 689 19.94 -44.15 1.84
CA ILE A 689 18.65 -44.55 1.26
C ILE A 689 18.93 -45.55 0.14
N VAL A 690 18.36 -46.74 0.24
CA VAL A 690 18.50 -47.80 -0.76
C VAL A 690 17.72 -47.40 -2.02
N TYR A 691 18.40 -47.43 -3.17
CA TYR A 691 17.78 -47.23 -4.48
C TYR A 691 18.42 -48.16 -5.52
N GLU A 692 17.66 -48.52 -6.56
CA GLU A 692 18.16 -49.36 -7.65
C GLU A 692 19.13 -48.57 -8.54
N LYS A 693 20.41 -48.96 -8.51
CA LYS A 693 21.44 -48.38 -9.37
C LYS A 693 21.50 -49.14 -10.69
N ILE A 694 21.67 -48.40 -11.78
CA ILE A 694 22.04 -48.99 -13.06
C ILE A 694 23.46 -49.58 -12.90
N PRO A 695 23.67 -50.87 -13.24
CA PRO A 695 24.99 -51.48 -13.19
C PRO A 695 26.01 -50.71 -14.04
N PRO A 696 27.30 -50.72 -13.66
CA PRO A 696 28.35 -50.04 -14.42
C PRO A 696 28.36 -50.47 -15.89
N HIS A 697 28.76 -49.57 -16.79
CA HIS A 697 28.75 -49.86 -18.22
C HIS A 697 29.74 -50.97 -18.60
N ASN A 698 29.41 -51.78 -19.62
CA ASN A 698 30.23 -52.87 -20.13
C ASN A 698 31.70 -52.40 -20.31
N PRO A 699 32.67 -52.99 -19.56
CA PRO A 699 34.06 -52.54 -19.59
C PRO A 699 34.73 -52.78 -20.95
N ASN A 700 34.22 -53.69 -21.77
CA ASN A 700 34.76 -54.02 -23.10
C ASN A 700 34.14 -53.17 -24.23
N CYS A 701 33.37 -52.14 -23.89
CA CYS A 701 32.79 -51.25 -24.89
C CYS A 701 33.85 -50.30 -25.47
N GLU A 702 34.11 -50.39 -26.78
CA GLU A 702 35.08 -49.53 -27.48
C GLU A 702 34.52 -48.13 -27.83
N ARG A 703 33.26 -47.85 -27.49
CA ARG A 703 32.62 -46.58 -27.82
C ARG A 703 33.16 -45.45 -26.93
N VAL A 704 33.69 -44.41 -27.57
CA VAL A 704 33.98 -43.12 -26.92
C VAL A 704 32.67 -42.35 -26.76
N PHE A 705 32.22 -42.16 -25.52
CA PHE A 705 31.06 -41.31 -25.22
C PHE A 705 31.48 -39.83 -25.34
N LYS A 706 30.75 -39.01 -26.11
CA LYS A 706 31.06 -37.56 -26.24
C LYS A 706 30.30 -36.69 -25.24
N ASP A 707 29.19 -37.18 -24.71
CA ASP A 707 28.33 -36.47 -23.76
C ASP A 707 28.45 -37.06 -22.34
N GLY A 708 28.31 -36.22 -21.31
CA GLY A 708 28.33 -36.66 -19.90
C GLY A 708 29.71 -36.70 -19.22
N GLY A 709 30.66 -35.87 -19.67
CA GLY A 709 31.98 -35.80 -19.04
C GLY A 709 31.98 -35.30 -17.59
N PRO A 710 33.09 -35.50 -16.85
CA PRO A 710 33.20 -35.14 -15.44
C PRO A 710 32.85 -33.66 -15.21
N ALA A 711 31.93 -33.39 -14.28
CA ALA A 711 31.64 -32.02 -13.86
C ALA A 711 32.61 -31.61 -12.74
N ILE A 712 33.64 -30.82 -13.06
CA ILE A 712 34.58 -30.31 -12.07
C ILE A 712 33.82 -29.45 -11.05
N THR A 713 33.82 -29.89 -9.79
CA THR A 713 33.14 -29.24 -8.66
C THR A 713 34.07 -28.30 -7.90
N SER A 714 35.38 -28.59 -7.90
CA SER A 714 36.41 -27.69 -7.36
C SER A 714 37.73 -27.89 -8.11
N PRO A 715 38.48 -26.81 -8.38
CA PRO A 715 38.09 -25.41 -8.22
C PRO A 715 37.11 -24.99 -9.34
N ARG A 716 36.61 -23.75 -9.31
CA ARG A 716 35.50 -23.30 -10.16
C ARG A 716 35.98 -22.45 -11.34
N SER A 717 35.50 -22.78 -12.54
CA SER A 717 35.77 -22.00 -13.75
C SER A 717 35.41 -20.51 -13.59
N GLY A 718 36.29 -19.64 -14.08
CA GLY A 718 36.19 -18.19 -14.04
C GLY A 718 36.47 -17.54 -12.68
N SER A 719 36.79 -18.31 -11.63
CA SER A 719 36.94 -17.77 -10.27
C SER A 719 38.37 -17.31 -9.98
N GLU A 720 38.53 -16.24 -9.19
CA GLU A 720 39.82 -15.81 -8.65
C GLU A 720 40.05 -16.41 -7.26
N TYR A 721 41.19 -17.06 -7.04
CA TYR A 721 41.60 -17.67 -5.78
C TYR A 721 42.77 -16.91 -5.18
N TYR A 722 42.68 -16.56 -3.90
CA TYR A 722 43.70 -15.85 -3.15
C TYR A 722 44.43 -16.81 -2.21
N ILE A 723 45.74 -16.95 -2.36
CA ILE A 723 46.58 -17.84 -1.53
C ILE A 723 47.57 -16.99 -0.74
N SER A 724 47.70 -17.25 0.56
CA SER A 724 48.67 -16.53 1.40
C SER A 724 50.10 -16.86 0.99
N LYS A 725 50.97 -15.84 0.84
CA LYS A 725 52.41 -16.05 0.64
C LYS A 725 53.12 -16.65 1.86
N LYS A 726 52.63 -16.35 3.07
CA LYS A 726 53.23 -16.82 4.33
C LYS A 726 52.82 -18.25 4.67
N HIS A 727 51.56 -18.60 4.39
CA HIS A 727 50.99 -19.92 4.65
C HIS A 727 50.21 -20.39 3.42
N PRO A 728 50.89 -20.85 2.36
CA PRO A 728 50.22 -21.26 1.14
C PRO A 728 49.44 -22.56 1.36
N GLU A 729 48.13 -22.52 1.11
CA GLU A 729 47.24 -23.68 1.17
C GLU A 729 46.93 -24.22 -0.24
N PRO A 730 46.92 -25.56 -0.45
CA PRO A 730 46.64 -26.14 -1.75
C PRO A 730 45.15 -26.08 -2.09
N LEU A 731 44.84 -25.93 -3.38
CA LEU A 731 43.47 -25.98 -3.87
C LEU A 731 42.99 -27.42 -4.05
N GLN A 732 41.75 -27.69 -3.67
CA GLN A 732 41.12 -29.00 -3.87
C GLN A 732 40.67 -29.18 -5.32
N LEU A 733 41.05 -30.31 -5.91
CA LEU A 733 40.51 -30.87 -7.14
C LEU A 733 39.43 -31.91 -6.81
N SER A 734 38.23 -31.69 -7.30
CA SER A 734 37.13 -32.65 -7.21
C SER A 734 36.20 -32.51 -8.42
N CYS A 735 35.59 -33.62 -8.82
CA CYS A 735 34.63 -33.66 -9.92
C CYS A 735 33.51 -34.67 -9.62
N ASN A 736 32.36 -34.47 -10.25
CA ASN A 736 31.29 -35.45 -10.29
C ASN A 736 31.37 -36.21 -11.61
N VAL A 737 31.24 -37.52 -11.55
CA VAL A 737 31.28 -38.40 -12.72
C VAL A 737 30.00 -39.23 -12.79
N GLY A 738 29.72 -39.82 -13.95
CA GLY A 738 28.69 -40.85 -14.05
C GLY A 738 29.07 -42.13 -13.30
N ASN A 739 28.07 -42.94 -12.96
CA ASN A 739 28.25 -44.24 -12.27
C ASN A 739 29.08 -45.26 -13.07
N ASP A 740 29.34 -44.97 -14.33
CA ASP A 740 30.17 -45.75 -15.24
C ASP A 740 31.68 -45.47 -15.10
N VAL A 741 32.09 -44.52 -14.25
CA VAL A 741 33.49 -44.06 -14.10
C VAL A 741 34.12 -44.53 -12.79
N HIS A 742 35.25 -45.24 -12.90
CA HIS A 742 36.04 -45.67 -11.75
C HIS A 742 37.19 -44.73 -11.45
N LYS A 743 37.81 -44.16 -12.50
CA LYS A 743 39.04 -43.37 -12.36
C LYS A 743 38.95 -42.03 -13.11
N VAL A 744 39.59 -41.01 -12.55
CA VAL A 744 39.74 -39.69 -13.17
C VAL A 744 41.20 -39.28 -13.28
N TYR A 745 41.51 -38.50 -14.31
CA TYR A 745 42.83 -38.02 -14.67
C TYR A 745 42.79 -36.49 -14.68
N TRP A 746 43.60 -35.89 -13.82
CA TRP A 746 43.70 -34.44 -13.68
C TRP A 746 44.91 -33.91 -14.44
N TYR A 747 44.69 -32.83 -15.18
CA TYR A 747 45.73 -32.09 -15.88
C TYR A 747 45.69 -30.63 -15.45
N ILE A 748 46.87 -30.05 -15.17
CA ILE A 748 47.05 -28.64 -14.83
C ILE A 748 47.89 -28.02 -15.94
N ASN A 749 47.38 -26.96 -16.56
CA ASN A 749 48.02 -26.29 -17.71
C ASN A 749 48.41 -27.27 -18.84
N ASN A 750 47.51 -28.22 -19.14
CA ASN A 750 47.68 -29.31 -20.11
C ASN A 750 48.82 -30.30 -19.78
N GLN A 751 49.39 -30.27 -18.57
CA GLN A 751 50.33 -31.26 -18.09
C GLN A 751 49.64 -32.24 -17.15
N PHE A 752 49.93 -33.53 -17.29
CA PHE A 752 49.38 -34.56 -16.41
C PHE A 752 49.84 -34.31 -14.97
N TYR A 753 48.89 -34.16 -14.06
CA TYR A 753 49.17 -33.94 -12.65
C TYR A 753 49.07 -35.25 -11.87
N LYS A 754 47.89 -35.88 -11.87
CA LYS A 754 47.64 -37.11 -11.11
C LYS A 754 46.39 -37.82 -11.61
N SER A 755 46.32 -39.14 -11.38
CA SER A 755 45.11 -39.93 -11.56
C SER A 755 44.73 -40.64 -10.26
N ASP A 756 43.45 -40.70 -9.93
CA ASP A 756 42.94 -41.37 -8.72
C ASP A 756 41.51 -41.88 -8.95
N GLU A 757 40.98 -42.65 -8.00
CA GLU A 757 39.57 -43.06 -8.00
C GLU A 757 38.65 -41.83 -8.04
N SER A 758 37.54 -41.95 -8.75
CA SER A 758 36.67 -40.81 -9.09
C SER A 758 36.04 -40.08 -7.90
N HIS A 759 36.10 -40.68 -6.71
CA HIS A 759 35.50 -40.16 -5.48
C HIS A 759 36.53 -39.50 -4.54
N ASN A 760 37.83 -39.67 -4.82
CA ASN A 760 38.91 -39.20 -3.96
C ASN A 760 39.21 -37.72 -4.22
N ARG A 761 39.23 -36.92 -3.14
CA ARG A 761 39.62 -35.51 -3.19
C ARG A 761 41.13 -35.40 -3.38
N GLN A 762 41.55 -34.66 -4.40
CA GLN A 762 42.96 -34.36 -4.64
C GLN A 762 43.24 -32.90 -4.29
N PHE A 763 44.50 -32.59 -4.03
CA PHE A 763 44.94 -31.23 -3.73
C PHE A 763 46.16 -30.91 -4.58
N PHE A 764 46.27 -29.68 -5.05
CA PHE A 764 47.43 -29.19 -5.80
C PHE A 764 47.78 -27.76 -5.42
N MET A 765 49.05 -27.40 -5.55
CA MET A 765 49.50 -26.02 -5.38
C MET A 765 49.54 -25.34 -6.75
N PRO A 766 48.66 -24.37 -7.04
CA PRO A 766 48.65 -23.68 -8.33
C PRO A 766 49.75 -22.61 -8.43
N GLU A 767 50.23 -22.35 -9.64
CA GLU A 767 51.07 -21.18 -9.93
C GLU A 767 50.25 -19.88 -9.94
N GLU A 768 50.91 -18.75 -9.68
CA GLU A 768 50.28 -17.44 -9.78
C GLU A 768 49.90 -17.11 -11.24
N GLY A 769 48.68 -16.61 -11.46
CA GLY A 769 48.17 -16.28 -12.79
C GLY A 769 47.01 -17.19 -13.25
N PRO A 770 46.71 -17.21 -14.56
CA PRO A 770 45.65 -18.05 -15.10
C PRO A 770 46.07 -19.52 -15.11
N VAL A 771 45.24 -20.38 -14.54
CA VAL A 771 45.47 -21.84 -14.47
C VAL A 771 44.34 -22.55 -15.20
N LYS A 772 44.68 -23.35 -16.21
CA LYS A 772 43.75 -24.26 -16.87
C LYS A 772 43.75 -25.60 -16.13
N ILE A 773 42.57 -26.12 -15.83
CA ILE A 773 42.41 -27.43 -15.19
C ILE A 773 41.51 -28.28 -16.06
N SER A 774 41.96 -29.46 -16.41
CA SER A 774 41.20 -30.45 -17.17
C SER A 774 41.03 -31.71 -16.34
N CYS A 775 39.81 -32.24 -16.33
CA CYS A 775 39.50 -33.54 -15.73
C CYS A 775 38.98 -34.44 -16.84
N THR A 776 39.67 -35.56 -17.05
CA THR A 776 39.27 -36.60 -17.99
C THR A 776 38.90 -37.85 -17.21
N ASP A 777 37.79 -38.49 -17.52
CA ASP A 777 37.45 -39.78 -16.92
C ASP A 777 38.04 -40.97 -17.71
N ASP A 778 37.99 -42.16 -17.11
CA ASP A 778 38.42 -43.43 -17.72
C ASP A 778 37.58 -43.88 -18.92
N LYS A 779 36.57 -43.11 -19.32
CA LYS A 779 35.78 -43.28 -20.55
C LYS A 779 36.17 -42.27 -21.64
N GLY A 780 37.21 -41.48 -21.41
CA GLY A 780 37.75 -40.52 -22.36
C GLY A 780 36.93 -39.23 -22.47
N ARG A 781 35.98 -38.99 -21.56
CA ARG A 781 35.20 -37.75 -21.51
C ARG A 781 35.98 -36.70 -20.75
N ASN A 782 36.06 -35.49 -21.28
CA ASN A 782 36.88 -34.41 -20.71
C ASN A 782 36.07 -33.16 -20.38
N ARG A 783 36.47 -32.46 -19.32
CA ARG A 783 35.95 -31.14 -18.95
C ARG A 783 37.09 -30.21 -18.60
N ASP A 784 37.05 -29.02 -19.18
CA ASP A 784 38.02 -27.95 -18.94
C ASP A 784 37.39 -26.82 -18.11
N ILE A 785 38.19 -26.26 -17.22
CA ILE A 785 37.91 -25.01 -16.52
C ILE A 785 39.15 -24.12 -16.52
N TRP A 786 38.94 -22.82 -16.30
CA TRP A 786 40.01 -21.85 -16.11
C TRP A 786 39.81 -21.14 -14.78
N ILE A 787 40.84 -21.02 -13.97
CA ILE A 787 40.84 -20.21 -12.74
C ILE A 787 41.93 -19.16 -12.84
N ARG A 788 41.92 -18.18 -11.93
CA ARG A 788 43.05 -17.26 -11.76
C ARG A 788 43.49 -17.27 -10.31
N VAL A 789 44.78 -17.42 -10.06
CA VAL A 789 45.36 -17.46 -8.73
C VAL A 789 46.17 -16.19 -8.49
N LYS A 790 46.04 -15.60 -7.29
CA LYS A 790 46.84 -14.47 -6.82
C LYS A 790 47.44 -14.81 -5.47
N TYR A 791 48.75 -14.62 -5.35
CA TYR A 791 49.42 -14.77 -4.08
C TYR A 791 49.41 -13.43 -3.34
N VAL A 792 48.79 -13.41 -2.17
CA VAL A 792 48.59 -12.19 -1.38
C VAL A 792 49.29 -12.31 -0.03
N ASP A 793 49.81 -11.21 0.47
CA ASP A 793 50.32 -11.10 1.83
C ASP A 793 49.14 -10.91 2.80
N LEU A 794 48.42 -12.02 3.06
CA LEU A 794 47.36 -12.10 4.08
C LEU A 794 47.92 -12.14 5.50
#